data_AF-A0AAN7HLD0-F1
#
_entry.id   AF-A0AAN7HLD0-F1
#
_cell.length_a   1.000
_cell.length_b   1.000
_cell.length_c   1.000
_cell.angle_alpha   90.00
_cell.angle_beta   90.00
_cell.angle_gamma   90.00
#
_symmetry.space_group_name_H-M   'P 1'
#
loop_
_entity.id
_entity.type
_entity.pdbx_description
1 polymer ?
#
loop_
_entity_poly.entity_id
_entity_poly.type
_entity_poly.pdbx_seq_one_letter_code
_entity_poly.pdbx_strand_id
1 'polypeptide(L)'
;MAGAGSEQILGPEKDPALPSSDDTASSTRVTTREPSEQQRQQSPVEDSTRKDEPSPTSTTTPPTSGSQPPEETRTALQTTAIILALASALFLAALDMTIVTVAIPTIAQEFQSTAGYTWIGSAYMLATAAAAPVWGKISDIWGRKPIMLIAVAVFWVGSLLSAVSVNMSMLIVARAVQGVGGGGINILVNICISDLFSMRKRGIFFGAMGMVWAVASAVGPVLGGVFTSEVTWRWCFYINLPISGVGMAVLAIVLKLHNPRTPMRQGLAAVDWFGSITVVGATLMFLLGLELGGVTYPWGSPTVICLLVFGIVTAGIFVVIEWKVAEFPLVPMYLFSSRSAAASLGVASLHGMVFMSGSYYLPLYFQAVLGASPLMSGVYILPWVMSLSIMSAITGIIMKKTGKYLPLIICGMAVMTLGFGLFLNLEPRANWAKIVVYQLVAGLGVGPNFQSPLIALQTTVESRDMAAATATFAFIRQLFTSISIVIGSVVFQNGMEKQYPRLLKQLGPDAANLLSGSNAASSVGLVITLPDRQRQIAREAYFESLRTMYIMYVVFAGVGLLVGFLVGSRKLSKVHTEHKTGLHHMKRANQARTICPRILLALVPFSDAAEVVKRATLTQVNNFGSNPSGARMYIYVPDKLQAKPPIVTAIHYCTGTANAFYTGTPYARLADQHGFIVIYPESPYSGGCWDVSSKATMTHEGGANSNSIANMVRYALAQYNGDPDRVFALGTSSGAMMTNILAATYPDLFKAASVYAGVPAGCFYTGTVAGWNSTCANGQSVASQDAWARTALDMYPGYTGARPRMMIYHGSADTTIYPQNFNETLKQWAGVFGYTYGQPQQTIPNSPAAPFTKYVYGPNLVGAYGSGVSHNIAANGDADMEWFGITGSTTPAPTPSSTPSTSSSSAAPTSTRTTSASSPDPSGCAAPRWSQCAGNGYTGCKSCASPYKCTFVNDWYSQCL
;
A
#
# COMPACT_ATOMS: atom_id res chain seq x y z
N MET A 1 -29.77 35.62 -34.49
CA MET A 1 -29.71 36.70 -35.49
C MET A 1 -29.47 36.07 -36.85
N ALA A 2 -30.43 36.29 -37.74
CA ALA A 2 -30.37 36.42 -39.21
C ALA A 2 -29.52 35.47 -40.10
N GLY A 3 -30.21 34.92 -41.11
CA GLY A 3 -29.77 34.94 -42.52
C GLY A 3 -29.08 33.67 -43.00
N ALA A 4 -29.73 32.76 -43.73
CA ALA A 4 -30.20 32.86 -45.13
C ALA A 4 -29.07 32.72 -46.16
N GLY A 5 -29.24 31.80 -47.12
CA GLY A 5 -28.31 31.54 -48.22
C GLY A 5 -28.58 30.23 -48.96
N SER A 6 -29.81 30.08 -49.43
CA SER A 6 -30.28 29.08 -50.40
C SER A 6 -30.01 29.55 -51.84
N GLU A 7 -29.71 28.61 -52.75
CA GLU A 7 -30.10 28.53 -54.19
C GLU A 7 -29.05 27.73 -54.99
N GLN A 8 -29.31 27.01 -56.08
CA GLN A 8 -30.48 26.32 -56.63
C GLN A 8 -30.00 25.69 -57.97
N ILE A 9 -30.58 24.53 -58.33
CA ILE A 9 -31.04 24.13 -59.68
C ILE A 9 -30.02 23.87 -60.82
N LEU A 10 -30.06 22.64 -61.33
CA LEU A 10 -30.41 22.31 -62.73
C LEU A 10 -30.63 20.77 -62.83
N GLY A 11 -31.87 20.34 -63.13
CA GLY A 11 -32.15 19.00 -63.71
C GLY A 11 -32.20 19.12 -65.24
N PRO A 12 -32.91 18.24 -65.97
CA PRO A 12 -33.19 16.80 -65.82
C PRO A 12 -32.60 16.02 -67.05
N GLU A 13 -33.04 14.77 -67.30
CA GLU A 13 -33.54 14.28 -68.62
C GLU A 13 -33.18 12.80 -69.00
N LYS A 14 -34.23 12.09 -69.45
CA LYS A 14 -34.32 10.96 -70.42
C LYS A 14 -33.90 9.51 -70.08
N ASP A 15 -34.93 8.65 -70.00
CA ASP A 15 -35.04 7.31 -70.62
C ASP A 15 -34.87 7.38 -72.17
N PRO A 16 -34.62 6.30 -72.97
CA PRO A 16 -35.24 4.95 -72.84
C PRO A 16 -34.48 3.70 -73.38
N ALA A 17 -35.12 2.52 -73.19
CA ALA A 17 -35.26 1.34 -74.08
C ALA A 17 -34.09 0.36 -74.42
N LEU A 18 -34.28 -0.93 -74.04
CA LEU A 18 -34.30 -2.23 -74.80
C LEU A 18 -33.17 -2.57 -75.84
N PRO A 19 -32.94 -3.84 -76.31
CA PRO A 19 -33.83 -5.02 -76.32
C PRO A 19 -33.19 -6.42 -76.05
N SER A 20 -34.02 -7.45 -76.31
CA SER A 20 -33.90 -8.93 -76.47
C SER A 20 -32.62 -9.47 -77.18
N SER A 21 -32.31 -10.76 -77.36
CA SER A 21 -33.06 -12.04 -77.49
C SER A 21 -32.03 -13.19 -77.68
N ASP A 22 -32.48 -14.42 -77.40
CA ASP A 22 -32.26 -15.67 -78.17
C ASP A 22 -30.90 -16.42 -78.27
N ASP A 23 -31.03 -17.72 -77.94
CA ASP A 23 -30.76 -18.89 -78.79
C ASP A 23 -29.46 -19.73 -78.74
N THR A 24 -29.69 -20.96 -78.24
CA THR A 24 -29.42 -22.31 -78.80
C THR A 24 -28.05 -22.73 -79.40
N ALA A 25 -27.58 -23.83 -78.80
CA ALA A 25 -27.11 -25.09 -79.43
C ALA A 25 -25.72 -25.21 -80.08
N SER A 26 -25.01 -26.30 -79.71
CA SER A 26 -24.58 -27.39 -80.63
C SER A 26 -23.12 -27.88 -80.47
N SER A 27 -22.99 -29.12 -79.98
CA SER A 27 -22.32 -30.26 -80.66
C SER A 27 -20.83 -30.63 -80.45
N THR A 28 -20.66 -31.97 -80.27
CA THR A 28 -19.59 -32.90 -80.76
C THR A 28 -18.17 -32.82 -80.16
N ARG A 29 -17.39 -33.89 -79.95
CA ARG A 29 -17.51 -35.38 -79.99
C ARG A 29 -16.13 -35.95 -79.53
N VAL A 30 -16.13 -37.17 -78.95
CA VAL A 30 -15.24 -38.33 -79.26
C VAL A 30 -13.87 -38.56 -78.54
N THR A 31 -13.86 -39.73 -77.85
CA THR A 31 -12.81 -40.79 -77.66
C THR A 31 -11.57 -40.53 -76.75
N THR A 32 -10.98 -41.50 -76.02
CA THR A 32 -10.91 -42.98 -76.15
C THR A 32 -10.35 -43.65 -74.86
N ARG A 33 -10.71 -44.94 -74.67
CA ARG A 33 -9.91 -46.09 -74.16
C ARG A 33 -9.71 -46.38 -72.64
N GLU A 34 -10.33 -47.50 -72.25
CA GLU A 34 -10.02 -48.52 -71.22
C GLU A 34 -8.75 -49.38 -71.58
N PRO A 35 -8.24 -50.41 -70.82
CA PRO A 35 -8.96 -51.36 -69.93
C PRO A 35 -8.22 -52.00 -68.69
N SER A 36 -8.95 -52.92 -68.01
CA SER A 36 -8.54 -54.15 -67.26
C SER A 36 -7.89 -53.99 -65.86
N GLU A 37 -8.15 -54.81 -64.82
CA GLU A 37 -8.49 -56.25 -64.76
C GLU A 37 -9.04 -56.69 -63.35
N GLN A 38 -10.02 -57.62 -63.34
CA GLN A 38 -10.20 -58.89 -62.55
C GLN A 38 -9.83 -58.97 -61.04
N GLN A 39 -10.47 -59.72 -60.12
CA GLN A 39 -11.45 -60.84 -60.00
C GLN A 39 -11.88 -60.87 -58.50
N ARG A 40 -13.14 -60.99 -58.05
CA ARG A 40 -14.14 -62.10 -57.99
C ARG A 40 -13.96 -63.14 -56.84
N GLN A 41 -15.10 -63.48 -56.21
CA GLN A 41 -15.50 -64.71 -55.47
C GLN A 41 -15.28 -64.72 -53.93
N GLN A 42 -16.18 -65.23 -53.06
CA GLN A 42 -17.42 -66.02 -53.19
C GLN A 42 -18.16 -66.10 -51.81
N SER A 43 -19.50 -66.21 -51.84
CA SER A 43 -20.43 -66.62 -50.75
C SER A 43 -20.33 -68.14 -50.44
N PRO A 44 -20.96 -68.76 -49.40
CA PRO A 44 -22.44 -68.99 -49.28
C PRO A 44 -23.02 -69.11 -47.82
N VAL A 45 -24.28 -68.71 -47.50
CA VAL A 45 -25.59 -69.45 -47.41
C VAL A 45 -25.94 -70.10 -46.05
N GLU A 46 -27.25 -70.03 -45.71
CA GLU A 46 -28.10 -70.77 -44.73
C GLU A 46 -28.17 -70.27 -43.26
N ASP A 47 -29.27 -70.33 -42.49
CA ASP A 47 -30.75 -70.29 -42.61
C ASP A 47 -31.29 -70.23 -41.15
N SER A 48 -32.49 -69.65 -40.95
CA SER A 48 -33.50 -69.95 -39.90
C SER A 48 -34.06 -68.81 -39.03
N THR A 49 -35.38 -68.60 -39.21
CA THR A 49 -36.44 -68.20 -38.24
C THR A 49 -36.66 -66.73 -37.81
N ARG A 50 -37.50 -66.03 -38.58
CA ARG A 50 -38.83 -65.45 -38.22
C ARG A 50 -39.00 -64.73 -36.86
N LYS A 51 -39.17 -63.38 -36.84
CA LYS A 51 -40.46 -62.62 -36.90
C LYS A 51 -40.27 -61.11 -36.57
N ASP A 52 -41.15 -60.29 -37.17
CA ASP A 52 -41.51 -58.89 -36.91
C ASP A 52 -40.73 -57.76 -37.66
N GLU A 53 -41.35 -57.28 -38.74
CA GLU A 53 -41.11 -56.03 -39.50
C GLU A 53 -41.86 -54.83 -38.83
N PRO A 54 -41.66 -53.54 -39.23
CA PRO A 54 -40.85 -53.04 -40.34
C PRO A 54 -39.92 -51.84 -39.97
N SER A 55 -38.83 -51.67 -40.71
CA SER A 55 -38.18 -50.37 -40.88
C SER A 55 -37.60 -50.29 -42.29
N PRO A 56 -38.16 -49.44 -43.18
CA PRO A 56 -37.63 -49.27 -44.51
C PRO A 56 -36.45 -48.30 -44.49
N THR A 57 -35.36 -48.75 -45.09
CA THR A 57 -34.23 -47.95 -45.53
C THR A 57 -34.70 -46.76 -46.37
N SER A 58 -34.30 -45.54 -46.02
CA SER A 58 -34.19 -44.45 -47.01
C SER A 58 -33.11 -43.45 -46.61
N THR A 59 -32.00 -43.53 -47.33
CA THR A 59 -31.27 -42.41 -47.94
C THR A 59 -31.57 -41.04 -47.33
N THR A 60 -30.76 -40.60 -46.36
CA THR A 60 -30.79 -39.21 -45.90
C THR A 60 -29.58 -38.47 -46.50
N THR A 61 -29.84 -37.83 -47.63
CA THR A 61 -29.20 -36.58 -48.07
C THR A 61 -28.91 -35.70 -46.85
N PRO A 62 -27.73 -35.08 -46.71
CA PRO A 62 -27.44 -34.24 -45.56
C PRO A 62 -28.47 -33.10 -45.50
N PRO A 63 -29.21 -32.92 -44.40
CA PRO A 63 -30.12 -31.81 -44.29
C PRO A 63 -29.28 -30.54 -44.19
N THR A 64 -29.34 -29.74 -45.25
CA THR A 64 -29.07 -28.31 -45.25
C THR A 64 -30.04 -27.63 -44.28
N SER A 65 -29.82 -27.76 -42.97
CA SER A 65 -30.49 -26.88 -41.99
C SER A 65 -29.63 -25.63 -41.83
N GLY A 66 -30.06 -24.56 -42.50
CA GLY A 66 -29.51 -23.24 -42.30
C GLY A 66 -29.62 -22.84 -40.82
N SER A 67 -28.49 -22.89 -40.12
CA SER A 67 -28.32 -22.18 -38.84
C SER A 67 -28.12 -20.69 -39.14
N GLN A 68 -29.22 -19.99 -39.44
CA GLN A 68 -29.22 -18.53 -39.30
C GLN A 68 -29.34 -18.15 -37.81
N PRO A 69 -28.72 -17.03 -37.37
CA PRO A 69 -28.26 -16.83 -35.99
C PRO A 69 -29.34 -16.23 -35.06
N PRO A 70 -29.22 -16.40 -33.73
CA PRO A 70 -30.20 -15.90 -32.75
C PRO A 70 -30.08 -14.39 -32.47
N GLU A 71 -30.02 -13.53 -33.50
CA GLU A 71 -29.91 -12.07 -33.32
C GLU A 71 -31.21 -11.28 -33.61
N GLU A 72 -32.37 -11.95 -33.77
CA GLU A 72 -33.63 -11.32 -34.21
C GLU A 72 -34.70 -11.03 -33.13
N THR A 73 -34.50 -11.32 -31.85
CA THR A 73 -35.62 -11.22 -30.86
C THR A 73 -35.67 -9.94 -30.00
N ARG A 74 -34.77 -8.96 -30.19
CA ARG A 74 -34.79 -7.71 -29.39
C ARG A 74 -35.04 -6.48 -30.26
N THR A 75 -36.02 -5.67 -29.89
CA THR A 75 -36.28 -4.40 -30.59
C THR A 75 -35.10 -3.43 -30.38
N ALA A 76 -34.93 -2.49 -31.31
CA ALA A 76 -33.91 -1.44 -31.19
C ALA A 76 -34.06 -0.66 -29.86
N LEU A 77 -35.30 -0.41 -29.43
CA LEU A 77 -35.61 0.26 -28.17
C LEU A 77 -35.13 -0.53 -26.95
N GLN A 78 -35.37 -1.85 -26.92
CA GLN A 78 -34.91 -2.72 -25.84
C GLN A 78 -33.38 -2.78 -25.78
N THR A 79 -32.72 -2.87 -26.93
CA THR A 79 -31.26 -2.89 -27.03
C THR A 79 -30.65 -1.58 -26.53
N THR A 80 -31.18 -0.44 -26.96
CA THR A 80 -30.74 0.89 -26.51
C THR A 80 -30.95 1.06 -25.00
N ALA A 81 -32.10 0.63 -24.47
CA ALA A 81 -32.38 0.71 -23.04
C ALA A 81 -31.38 -0.12 -22.20
N ILE A 82 -31.04 -1.33 -22.64
CA ILE A 82 -30.04 -2.18 -21.96
C ILE A 82 -28.66 -1.52 -22.00
N ILE A 83 -28.24 -1.00 -23.15
CA ILE A 83 -26.94 -0.33 -23.29
C ILE A 83 -26.88 0.93 -22.43
N LEU A 84 -27.94 1.73 -22.38
CA LEU A 84 -28.02 2.92 -21.52
C LEU A 84 -27.94 2.55 -20.03
N ALA A 85 -28.56 1.44 -19.62
CA ALA A 85 -28.49 0.95 -18.25
C ALA A 85 -27.08 0.46 -17.86
N LEU A 86 -26.40 -0.25 -18.77
CA LEU A 86 -25.01 -0.66 -18.57
C LEU A 86 -24.05 0.53 -18.61
N ALA A 87 -24.32 1.49 -19.51
CA ALA A 87 -23.58 2.74 -19.63
C ALA A 87 -23.69 3.59 -18.37
N SER A 88 -24.87 3.71 -17.76
CA SER A 88 -25.02 4.50 -16.53
C SER A 88 -24.27 3.89 -15.35
N ALA A 89 -24.29 2.56 -15.20
CA ALA A 89 -23.47 1.87 -14.20
C ALA A 89 -21.98 2.08 -14.44
N LEU A 90 -21.51 1.92 -15.68
CA LEU A 90 -20.10 2.17 -16.02
C LEU A 90 -19.71 3.63 -15.82
N PHE A 91 -20.60 4.57 -16.14
CA PHE A 91 -20.38 6.01 -15.95
C PHE A 91 -20.08 6.32 -14.50
N LEU A 92 -20.84 5.76 -13.56
CA LEU A 92 -20.64 5.93 -12.12
C LEU A 92 -19.26 5.46 -11.68
N ALA A 93 -18.88 4.23 -12.06
CA ALA A 93 -17.59 3.67 -11.68
C ALA A 93 -16.43 4.45 -12.30
N ALA A 94 -16.56 4.91 -13.54
CA ALA A 94 -15.55 5.72 -14.23
C ALA A 94 -15.46 7.16 -13.69
N LEU A 95 -16.60 7.78 -13.36
CA LEU A 95 -16.67 9.12 -12.79
C LEU A 95 -15.97 9.14 -11.44
N ASP A 96 -16.24 8.16 -10.59
CA ASP A 96 -15.66 8.06 -9.25
C ASP A 96 -14.12 7.89 -9.27
N MET A 97 -13.59 7.14 -10.25
CA MET A 97 -12.14 7.03 -10.45
C MET A 97 -11.48 8.38 -10.83
N THR A 98 -12.21 9.30 -11.44
CA THR A 98 -11.64 10.54 -12.02
C THR A 98 -11.96 11.78 -11.19
N ILE A 99 -13.15 11.87 -10.61
CA ILE A 99 -13.61 13.00 -9.78
C ILE A 99 -12.78 13.17 -8.50
N VAL A 100 -12.32 12.07 -7.90
CA VAL A 100 -11.57 12.10 -6.64
C VAL A 100 -10.16 12.67 -6.84
N THR A 101 -9.55 12.49 -8.03
CA THR A 101 -8.14 12.87 -8.29
C THR A 101 -7.84 14.35 -8.03
N VAL A 102 -8.80 15.24 -8.29
CA VAL A 102 -8.68 16.69 -8.04
C VAL A 102 -9.02 17.07 -6.59
N ALA A 103 -9.73 16.21 -5.86
CA ALA A 103 -10.14 16.45 -4.47
C ALA A 103 -9.12 15.92 -3.45
N ILE A 104 -8.26 14.94 -3.84
CA ILE A 104 -7.28 14.29 -2.95
C ILE A 104 -6.47 15.29 -2.10
N PRO A 105 -5.85 16.34 -2.67
CA PRO A 105 -5.02 17.26 -1.89
C PRO A 105 -5.81 17.97 -0.79
N THR A 106 -7.02 18.43 -1.10
CA THR A 106 -7.91 19.10 -0.15
C THR A 106 -8.37 18.17 0.97
N ILE A 107 -8.71 16.92 0.65
CA ILE A 107 -9.10 15.91 1.65
C ILE A 107 -7.93 15.58 2.58
N ALA A 108 -6.73 15.40 2.01
CA ALA A 108 -5.52 15.14 2.79
C ALA A 108 -5.19 16.29 3.75
N GLN A 109 -5.43 17.53 3.32
CA GLN A 109 -5.24 18.73 4.14
C GLN A 109 -6.29 18.85 5.26
N GLU A 110 -7.59 18.64 4.97
CA GLU A 110 -8.67 18.71 5.96
C GLU A 110 -8.48 17.70 7.10
N PHE A 111 -8.10 16.47 6.77
CA PHE A 111 -7.82 15.44 7.76
C PHE A 111 -6.37 15.45 8.30
N GLN A 112 -5.57 16.47 7.93
CA GLN A 112 -4.16 16.62 8.33
C GLN A 112 -3.35 15.32 8.20
N SER A 113 -3.57 14.57 7.12
CA SER A 113 -3.00 13.23 6.95
C SER A 113 -2.24 13.13 5.64
N THR A 114 -0.92 12.98 5.75
CA THR A 114 -0.01 12.75 4.63
C THR A 114 -0.33 11.44 3.90
N ALA A 115 -0.86 10.45 4.63
CA ALA A 115 -1.32 9.17 4.08
C ALA A 115 -2.51 9.31 3.12
N GLY A 116 -3.32 10.36 3.26
CA GLY A 116 -4.51 10.58 2.42
C GLY A 116 -4.21 10.68 0.94
N TYR A 117 -3.05 11.25 0.58
CA TYR A 117 -2.69 11.45 -0.82
C TYR A 117 -2.56 10.13 -1.59
N THR A 118 -1.92 9.15 -0.97
CA THR A 118 -1.69 7.83 -1.56
C THR A 118 -2.93 6.94 -1.37
N TRP A 119 -3.46 6.87 -0.14
CA TRP A 119 -4.41 5.83 0.23
C TRP A 119 -5.84 6.03 -0.28
N ILE A 120 -6.30 7.27 -0.50
CA ILE A 120 -7.68 7.52 -0.95
C ILE A 120 -7.93 6.91 -2.34
N GLY A 121 -6.96 7.08 -3.25
CA GLY A 121 -6.98 6.49 -4.59
C GLY A 121 -6.64 5.00 -4.56
N SER A 122 -5.52 4.66 -3.88
CA SER A 122 -5.00 3.29 -3.83
C SER A 122 -6.00 2.31 -3.21
N ALA A 123 -6.66 2.63 -2.10
CA ALA A 123 -7.59 1.70 -1.44
C ALA A 123 -8.74 1.25 -2.37
N TYR A 124 -9.29 2.18 -3.13
CA TYR A 124 -10.30 1.87 -4.14
C TYR A 124 -9.74 1.00 -5.26
N MET A 125 -8.55 1.32 -5.77
CA MET A 125 -7.92 0.58 -6.86
C MET A 125 -7.52 -0.85 -6.44
N LEU A 126 -6.90 -1.00 -5.26
CA LEU A 126 -6.54 -2.29 -4.66
C LEU A 126 -7.76 -3.18 -4.50
N ALA A 127 -8.85 -2.64 -3.95
CA ALA A 127 -10.10 -3.38 -3.79
C ALA A 127 -10.75 -3.74 -5.14
N THR A 128 -10.73 -2.81 -6.09
CA THR A 128 -11.21 -3.03 -7.47
C THR A 128 -10.44 -4.16 -8.15
N ALA A 129 -9.11 -4.20 -8.01
CA ALA A 129 -8.25 -5.22 -8.60
C ALA A 129 -8.40 -6.58 -7.91
N ALA A 130 -8.46 -6.61 -6.57
CA ALA A 130 -8.58 -7.85 -5.82
C ALA A 130 -9.95 -8.54 -6.02
N ALA A 131 -11.05 -7.76 -6.07
CA ALA A 131 -12.39 -8.30 -6.24
C ALA A 131 -12.71 -8.74 -7.68
N ALA A 132 -11.89 -8.32 -8.65
CA ALA A 132 -12.18 -8.46 -10.08
C ALA A 132 -12.48 -9.90 -10.55
N PRO A 133 -11.62 -10.91 -10.28
CA PRO A 133 -11.86 -12.27 -10.74
C PRO A 133 -13.10 -12.91 -10.10
N VAL A 134 -13.33 -12.58 -8.83
CA VAL A 134 -14.41 -13.13 -8.01
C VAL A 134 -15.78 -12.73 -8.59
N TRP A 135 -15.95 -11.46 -8.98
CA TRP A 135 -17.19 -11.00 -9.61
C TRP A 135 -17.52 -11.72 -10.91
N GLY A 136 -16.51 -11.93 -11.76
CA GLY A 136 -16.66 -12.67 -13.02
C GLY A 136 -17.23 -14.06 -12.76
N LYS A 137 -16.63 -14.80 -11.83
CA LYS A 137 -17.02 -16.18 -11.53
C LYS A 137 -18.38 -16.30 -10.86
N ILE A 138 -18.64 -15.49 -9.84
CA ILE A 138 -19.93 -15.47 -9.14
C ILE A 138 -21.07 -15.17 -10.13
N SER A 139 -20.82 -14.29 -11.12
CA SER A 139 -21.82 -14.00 -12.15
C SER A 139 -22.06 -15.12 -13.17
N ASP A 140 -21.11 -16.04 -13.37
CA ASP A 140 -21.33 -17.26 -14.16
C ASP A 140 -22.28 -18.24 -13.44
N ILE A 141 -22.20 -18.30 -12.10
CA ILE A 141 -22.94 -19.26 -11.26
C ILE A 141 -24.39 -18.82 -11.03
N TRP A 142 -24.60 -17.59 -10.53
CA TRP A 142 -25.91 -17.07 -10.16
C TRP A 142 -26.56 -16.17 -11.22
N GLY A 143 -25.85 -15.96 -12.34
CA GLY A 143 -26.30 -15.13 -13.45
C GLY A 143 -25.89 -13.67 -13.35
N ARG A 144 -25.91 -12.98 -14.50
CA ARG A 144 -25.36 -11.62 -14.64
C ARG A 144 -26.17 -10.55 -13.91
N LYS A 145 -27.50 -10.60 -14.02
CA LYS A 145 -28.40 -9.57 -13.46
C LYS A 145 -28.31 -9.40 -11.94
N PRO A 146 -28.52 -10.45 -11.11
CA PRO A 146 -28.49 -10.28 -9.66
C PRO A 146 -27.13 -9.81 -9.17
N ILE A 147 -26.05 -10.35 -9.75
CA ILE A 147 -24.69 -10.00 -9.35
C ILE A 147 -24.32 -8.57 -9.76
N MET A 148 -24.79 -8.08 -10.90
CA MET A 148 -24.66 -6.67 -11.29
C MET A 148 -25.35 -5.74 -10.29
N LEU A 149 -26.57 -6.05 -9.86
CA LEU A 149 -27.30 -5.24 -8.88
C LEU A 149 -26.60 -5.21 -7.52
N ILE A 150 -26.03 -6.34 -7.08
CA ILE A 150 -25.22 -6.39 -5.85
C ILE A 150 -23.97 -5.54 -5.99
N ALA A 151 -23.25 -5.60 -7.12
CA ALA A 151 -22.06 -4.78 -7.35
C ALA A 151 -22.39 -3.27 -7.29
N VAL A 152 -23.49 -2.84 -7.91
CA VAL A 152 -23.97 -1.45 -7.83
C VAL A 152 -24.39 -1.07 -6.41
N ALA A 153 -25.04 -1.96 -5.66
CA ALA A 153 -25.42 -1.71 -4.28
C ALA A 153 -24.20 -1.56 -3.34
N VAL A 154 -23.18 -2.41 -3.50
CA VAL A 154 -21.91 -2.30 -2.75
C VAL A 154 -21.21 -0.98 -3.06
N PHE A 155 -21.18 -0.58 -4.33
CA PHE A 155 -20.64 0.72 -4.74
C PHE A 155 -21.45 1.89 -4.12
N TRP A 156 -22.78 1.80 -4.12
CA TRP A 156 -23.66 2.81 -3.52
C TRP A 156 -23.40 2.99 -2.02
N VAL A 157 -23.30 1.89 -1.27
CA VAL A 157 -22.99 1.91 0.17
C VAL A 157 -21.59 2.47 0.42
N GLY A 158 -20.58 2.04 -0.36
CA GLY A 158 -19.23 2.56 -0.24
C GLY A 158 -19.14 4.07 -0.51
N SER A 159 -19.92 4.57 -1.47
CA SER A 159 -20.01 6.01 -1.75
C SER A 159 -20.67 6.78 -0.60
N LEU A 160 -21.73 6.21 0.01
CA LEU A 160 -22.37 6.82 1.17
C LEU A 160 -21.40 6.91 2.35
N LEU A 161 -20.70 5.81 2.65
CA LEU A 161 -19.68 5.75 3.71
C LEU A 161 -18.54 6.75 3.48
N SER A 162 -18.14 6.96 2.23
CA SER A 162 -17.10 7.92 1.86
C SER A 162 -17.59 9.36 2.08
N ALA A 163 -18.83 9.66 1.69
CA ALA A 163 -19.43 10.99 1.85
C ALA A 163 -19.59 11.42 3.33
N VAL A 164 -19.94 10.48 4.21
CA VAL A 164 -20.15 10.75 5.64
C VAL A 164 -18.90 10.53 6.50
N SER A 165 -17.73 10.34 5.88
CA SER A 165 -16.50 10.05 6.61
C SER A 165 -16.05 11.23 7.49
N VAL A 166 -15.66 10.90 8.72
CA VAL A 166 -15.25 11.86 9.77
C VAL A 166 -13.75 11.85 10.06
N ASN A 167 -13.02 10.85 9.56
CA ASN A 167 -11.57 10.74 9.66
C ASN A 167 -11.00 9.95 8.47
N MET A 168 -9.68 10.02 8.29
CA MET A 168 -8.98 9.40 7.16
C MET A 168 -9.18 7.87 7.12
N SER A 169 -9.10 7.18 8.26
CA SER A 169 -9.24 5.71 8.32
C SER A 169 -10.62 5.25 7.85
N MET A 170 -11.68 5.94 8.26
CA MET A 170 -13.04 5.67 7.81
C MET A 170 -13.16 5.88 6.29
N LEU A 171 -12.58 6.95 5.75
CA LEU A 171 -12.59 7.20 4.32
C LEU A 171 -11.84 6.10 3.54
N ILE A 172 -10.66 5.68 4.00
CA ILE A 172 -9.88 4.61 3.36
C ILE A 172 -10.68 3.29 3.31
N VAL A 173 -11.30 2.90 4.43
CA VAL A 173 -12.15 1.70 4.49
C VAL A 173 -13.36 1.84 3.57
N ALA A 174 -14.01 3.01 3.56
CA ALA A 174 -15.14 3.30 2.67
C ALA A 174 -14.73 3.20 1.19
N ARG A 175 -13.55 3.72 0.82
CA ARG A 175 -12.97 3.62 -0.53
C ARG A 175 -12.69 2.16 -0.92
N ALA A 176 -12.21 1.33 0.01
CA ALA A 176 -12.04 -0.10 -0.24
C ALA A 176 -13.39 -0.78 -0.53
N VAL A 177 -14.42 -0.54 0.30
CA VAL A 177 -15.79 -1.08 0.08
C VAL A 177 -16.34 -0.62 -1.28
N GLN A 178 -16.19 0.67 -1.59
CA GLN A 178 -16.62 1.25 -2.86
C GLN A 178 -15.88 0.63 -4.05
N GLY A 179 -14.57 0.37 -3.91
CA GLY A 179 -13.73 -0.29 -4.90
C GLY A 179 -14.15 -1.72 -5.19
N VAL A 180 -14.55 -2.50 -4.17
CA VAL A 180 -15.11 -3.84 -4.38
C VAL A 180 -16.32 -3.77 -5.33
N GLY A 181 -17.24 -2.85 -5.11
CA GLY A 181 -18.39 -2.64 -6.01
C GLY A 181 -17.99 -2.14 -7.40
N GLY A 182 -17.08 -1.17 -7.47
CA GLY A 182 -16.56 -0.60 -8.72
C GLY A 182 -15.86 -1.62 -9.61
N GLY A 183 -15.11 -2.57 -9.03
CA GLY A 183 -14.52 -3.69 -9.75
C GLY A 183 -15.56 -4.59 -10.40
N GLY A 184 -16.63 -4.89 -9.67
CA GLY A 184 -17.76 -5.67 -10.19
C GLY A 184 -18.42 -4.97 -11.37
N ILE A 185 -18.76 -3.68 -11.24
CA ILE A 185 -19.40 -2.90 -12.31
C ILE A 185 -18.54 -2.90 -13.57
N ASN A 186 -17.25 -2.56 -13.46
CA ASN A 186 -16.34 -2.46 -14.60
C ASN A 186 -16.23 -3.77 -15.40
N ILE A 187 -16.30 -4.92 -14.72
CA ILE A 187 -16.13 -6.24 -15.33
C ILE A 187 -17.44 -6.75 -15.88
N LEU A 188 -18.50 -6.70 -15.06
CA LEU A 188 -19.80 -7.25 -15.42
C LEU A 188 -20.42 -6.51 -16.59
N VAL A 189 -20.13 -5.22 -16.79
CA VAL A 189 -20.60 -4.48 -17.98
C VAL A 189 -20.00 -5.08 -19.25
N ASN A 190 -18.69 -5.33 -19.26
CA ASN A 190 -18.01 -5.91 -20.42
C ASN A 190 -18.42 -7.37 -20.68
N ILE A 191 -18.64 -8.14 -19.61
CA ILE A 191 -19.15 -9.51 -19.71
C ILE A 191 -20.58 -9.51 -20.26
N CYS A 192 -21.48 -8.66 -19.75
CA CYS A 192 -22.85 -8.52 -20.25
C CYS A 192 -22.87 -8.17 -21.74
N ILE A 193 -22.05 -7.21 -22.19
CA ILE A 193 -21.94 -6.86 -23.62
C ILE A 193 -21.45 -8.06 -24.44
N SER A 194 -20.50 -8.83 -23.91
CA SER A 194 -19.98 -10.02 -24.60
C SER A 194 -21.03 -11.13 -24.72
N ASP A 195 -21.86 -11.33 -23.71
CA ASP A 195 -22.94 -12.32 -23.72
C ASP A 195 -24.14 -11.87 -24.58
N LEU A 196 -24.42 -10.57 -24.66
CA LEU A 196 -25.59 -10.02 -25.36
C LEU A 196 -25.40 -9.84 -26.87
N PHE A 197 -24.16 -9.70 -27.37
CA PHE A 197 -23.90 -9.31 -28.76
C PHE A 197 -22.80 -10.12 -29.45
N SER A 198 -22.95 -10.30 -30.77
CA SER A 198 -21.95 -10.95 -31.64
C SER A 198 -20.62 -10.18 -31.71
N MET A 199 -19.47 -10.88 -31.86
CA MET A 199 -18.11 -10.28 -31.82
C MET A 199 -17.93 -9.04 -32.71
N ARG A 200 -18.56 -9.01 -33.90
CA ARG A 200 -18.47 -7.85 -34.80
C ARG A 200 -19.30 -6.65 -34.33
N LYS A 201 -20.46 -6.88 -33.70
CA LYS A 201 -21.28 -5.83 -33.10
C LYS A 201 -20.71 -5.37 -31.75
N ARG A 202 -20.00 -6.22 -31.00
CA ARG A 202 -19.32 -5.83 -29.74
C ARG A 202 -18.46 -4.58 -29.90
N GLY A 203 -17.77 -4.42 -31.04
CA GLY A 203 -16.94 -3.24 -31.31
C GLY A 203 -17.68 -1.89 -31.20
N ILE A 204 -18.97 -1.81 -31.58
CA ILE A 204 -19.73 -0.55 -31.45
C ILE A 204 -20.17 -0.31 -30.00
N PHE A 205 -20.53 -1.35 -29.27
CA PHE A 205 -20.98 -1.25 -27.88
C PHE A 205 -19.80 -1.00 -26.93
N PHE A 206 -18.66 -1.64 -27.18
CA PHE A 206 -17.40 -1.30 -26.51
C PHE A 206 -16.91 0.11 -26.88
N GLY A 207 -17.12 0.55 -28.13
CA GLY A 207 -16.94 1.96 -28.51
C GLY A 207 -17.85 2.90 -27.70
N ALA A 208 -19.11 2.52 -27.49
CA ALA A 208 -20.04 3.28 -26.65
C ALA A 208 -19.65 3.29 -25.17
N MET A 209 -19.15 2.17 -24.62
CA MET A 209 -18.56 2.16 -23.28
C MET A 209 -17.32 3.04 -23.20
N GLY A 210 -16.53 3.13 -24.28
CA GLY A 210 -15.45 4.11 -24.43
C GLY A 210 -15.96 5.55 -24.37
N MET A 211 -17.11 5.86 -24.99
CA MET A 211 -17.76 7.18 -24.87
C MET A 211 -18.29 7.46 -23.47
N VAL A 212 -18.71 6.44 -22.73
CA VAL A 212 -19.10 6.62 -21.33
C VAL A 212 -17.88 7.01 -20.49
N TRP A 213 -16.78 6.28 -20.66
CA TRP A 213 -15.49 6.62 -20.06
C TRP A 213 -15.04 8.02 -20.45
N ALA A 214 -15.36 8.43 -21.68
CA ALA A 214 -15.05 9.76 -22.16
C ALA A 214 -15.75 10.88 -21.41
N VAL A 215 -17.08 10.78 -21.34
CA VAL A 215 -17.89 11.77 -20.64
C VAL A 215 -17.53 11.76 -19.16
N ALA A 216 -17.40 10.58 -18.55
CA ALA A 216 -17.03 10.45 -17.14
C ALA A 216 -15.68 11.10 -16.84
N SER A 217 -14.66 10.82 -17.64
CA SER A 217 -13.33 11.36 -17.43
C SER A 217 -13.27 12.87 -17.67
N ALA A 218 -14.12 13.43 -18.54
CA ALA A 218 -14.12 14.87 -18.84
C ALA A 218 -14.89 15.64 -17.77
N VAL A 219 -16.03 15.10 -17.36
CA VAL A 219 -16.90 15.67 -16.34
C VAL A 219 -16.29 15.52 -14.94
N GLY A 220 -15.61 14.41 -14.67
CA GLY A 220 -15.05 14.07 -13.36
C GLY A 220 -14.16 15.16 -12.76
N PRO A 221 -13.01 15.51 -13.37
CA PRO A 221 -12.10 16.52 -12.84
C PRO A 221 -12.74 17.91 -12.73
N VAL A 222 -13.64 18.28 -13.65
CA VAL A 222 -14.35 19.56 -13.60
C VAL A 222 -15.31 19.60 -12.42
N LEU A 223 -16.19 18.60 -12.28
CA LEU A 223 -17.12 18.53 -11.15
C LEU A 223 -16.39 18.36 -9.82
N GLY A 224 -15.35 17.54 -9.76
CA GLY A 224 -14.53 17.37 -8.57
C GLY A 224 -13.87 18.67 -8.14
N GLY A 225 -13.37 19.45 -9.11
CA GLY A 225 -12.81 20.77 -8.87
C GLY A 225 -13.85 21.77 -8.34
N VAL A 226 -15.03 21.82 -8.95
CA VAL A 226 -16.15 22.66 -8.50
C VAL A 226 -16.60 22.28 -7.09
N PHE A 227 -16.88 21.00 -6.84
CA PHE A 227 -17.34 20.54 -5.52
C PHE A 227 -16.31 20.79 -4.43
N THR A 228 -15.02 20.60 -4.74
CA THR A 228 -13.93 20.83 -3.79
C THR A 228 -13.72 22.31 -3.49
N SER A 229 -13.96 23.20 -4.46
CA SER A 229 -13.67 24.64 -4.31
C SER A 229 -14.87 25.45 -3.81
N GLU A 230 -16.09 25.11 -4.24
CA GLU A 230 -17.28 25.95 -4.03
C GLU A 230 -18.26 25.40 -2.98
N VAL A 231 -18.17 24.10 -2.63
CA VAL A 231 -19.15 23.45 -1.76
C VAL A 231 -18.49 22.63 -0.64
N THR A 232 -18.22 21.35 -0.90
CA THR A 232 -17.44 20.45 -0.05
C THR A 232 -17.04 19.24 -0.87
N TRP A 233 -15.83 18.71 -0.65
CA TRP A 233 -15.33 17.51 -1.33
C TRP A 233 -16.27 16.31 -1.15
N ARG A 234 -17.10 16.29 -0.09
CA ARG A 234 -18.10 15.22 0.17
C ARG A 234 -19.08 15.04 -0.98
N TRP A 235 -19.37 16.10 -1.75
CA TRP A 235 -20.24 16.03 -2.94
C TRP A 235 -19.65 15.19 -4.08
N CYS A 236 -18.33 14.98 -4.11
CA CYS A 236 -17.71 14.02 -5.03
C CYS A 236 -18.24 12.59 -4.82
N PHE A 237 -18.72 12.28 -3.60
CA PHE A 237 -19.30 10.99 -3.26
C PHE A 237 -20.83 11.02 -3.20
N TYR A 238 -21.46 12.13 -2.79
CA TYR A 238 -22.92 12.24 -2.79
C TYR A 238 -23.53 12.17 -4.19
N ILE A 239 -22.86 12.71 -5.21
CA ILE A 239 -23.35 12.69 -6.59
C ILE A 239 -23.59 11.26 -7.12
N ASN A 240 -22.80 10.29 -6.63
CA ASN A 240 -22.94 8.91 -7.03
C ASN A 240 -24.24 8.28 -6.51
N LEU A 241 -24.79 8.73 -5.38
CA LEU A 241 -25.96 8.10 -4.74
C LEU A 241 -27.25 8.18 -5.58
N PRO A 242 -27.71 9.37 -6.04
CA PRO A 242 -28.91 9.46 -6.85
C PRO A 242 -28.72 8.77 -8.21
N ILE A 243 -27.54 8.93 -8.83
CA ILE A 243 -27.25 8.35 -10.14
C ILE A 243 -27.20 6.81 -10.05
N SER A 244 -26.57 6.27 -9.00
CA SER A 244 -26.49 4.82 -8.76
C SER A 244 -27.85 4.23 -8.36
N GLY A 245 -28.66 4.96 -7.58
CA GLY A 245 -30.02 4.54 -7.22
C GLY A 245 -30.92 4.43 -8.46
N VAL A 246 -30.91 5.46 -9.31
CA VAL A 246 -31.66 5.45 -10.59
C VAL A 246 -31.12 4.37 -11.52
N GLY A 247 -29.79 4.26 -11.67
CA GLY A 247 -29.14 3.23 -12.49
C GLY A 247 -29.51 1.81 -12.04
N MET A 248 -29.55 1.57 -10.74
CA MET A 248 -29.98 0.30 -10.13
C MET A 248 -31.45 -0.01 -10.43
N ALA A 249 -32.34 0.99 -10.31
CA ALA A 249 -33.76 0.82 -10.66
C ALA A 249 -33.96 0.50 -12.16
N VAL A 250 -33.26 1.23 -13.03
CA VAL A 250 -33.29 1.00 -14.49
C VAL A 250 -32.74 -0.39 -14.83
N LEU A 251 -31.59 -0.78 -14.26
CA LEU A 251 -31.03 -2.12 -14.43
C LEU A 251 -31.99 -3.21 -13.94
N ALA A 252 -32.67 -3.00 -12.81
CA ALA A 252 -33.63 -3.96 -12.28
C ALA A 252 -34.81 -4.20 -13.22
N ILE A 253 -35.30 -3.15 -13.89
CA ILE A 253 -36.47 -3.23 -14.78
C ILE A 253 -36.08 -3.69 -16.20
N VAL A 254 -35.03 -3.10 -16.77
CA VAL A 254 -34.68 -3.21 -18.20
C VAL A 254 -33.80 -4.41 -18.50
N LEU A 255 -32.90 -4.78 -17.58
CA LEU A 255 -31.96 -5.88 -17.82
C LEU A 255 -32.68 -7.22 -17.68
N LYS A 256 -33.19 -7.76 -18.79
CA LYS A 256 -33.75 -9.12 -18.87
C LYS A 256 -32.70 -10.09 -19.41
N LEU A 257 -31.80 -10.51 -18.53
CA LEU A 257 -30.81 -11.57 -18.80
C LEU A 257 -31.30 -12.92 -18.29
N HIS A 258 -30.87 -14.00 -18.96
CA HIS A 258 -31.17 -15.36 -18.55
C HIS A 258 -30.72 -15.58 -17.10
N ASN A 259 -31.65 -16.01 -16.24
CA ASN A 259 -31.37 -16.35 -14.86
C ASN A 259 -31.35 -17.87 -14.73
N PRO A 260 -30.18 -18.49 -14.49
CA PRO A 260 -30.07 -19.95 -14.38
C PRO A 260 -30.80 -20.52 -13.15
N ARG A 261 -31.28 -19.68 -12.22
CA ARG A 261 -31.99 -20.05 -10.98
C ARG A 261 -31.24 -21.13 -10.18
N THR A 262 -29.91 -21.05 -10.16
CA THR A 262 -29.05 -21.99 -9.45
C THR A 262 -29.36 -21.94 -7.95
N PRO A 263 -29.69 -23.08 -7.30
CA PRO A 263 -29.92 -23.14 -5.86
C PRO A 263 -28.67 -22.70 -5.08
N MET A 264 -28.84 -21.93 -4.00
CA MET A 264 -27.73 -21.32 -3.25
C MET A 264 -26.66 -22.37 -2.84
N ARG A 265 -27.08 -23.52 -2.30
CA ARG A 265 -26.15 -24.59 -1.89
C ARG A 265 -25.30 -25.13 -3.03
N GLN A 266 -25.89 -25.36 -4.20
CA GLN A 266 -25.17 -25.87 -5.37
C GLN A 266 -24.26 -24.80 -5.99
N GLY A 267 -24.69 -23.53 -5.96
CA GLY A 267 -23.86 -22.41 -6.39
C GLY A 267 -22.64 -22.22 -5.49
N LEU A 268 -22.82 -22.27 -4.16
CA LEU A 268 -21.74 -22.10 -3.18
C LEU A 268 -20.67 -23.20 -3.29
N ALA A 269 -21.09 -24.44 -3.58
CA ALA A 269 -20.19 -25.56 -3.83
C ALA A 269 -19.42 -25.45 -5.16
N ALA A 270 -19.94 -24.68 -6.13
CA ALA A 270 -19.32 -24.47 -7.43
C ALA A 270 -18.36 -23.28 -7.47
N VAL A 271 -18.34 -22.44 -6.43
CA VAL A 271 -17.37 -21.37 -6.28
C VAL A 271 -16.00 -21.99 -6.00
N ASP A 272 -15.00 -21.59 -6.77
CA ASP A 272 -13.61 -21.91 -6.45
C ASP A 272 -13.12 -20.99 -5.31
N TRP A 273 -13.40 -21.42 -4.07
CA TRP A 273 -13.01 -20.70 -2.86
C TRP A 273 -11.50 -20.64 -2.68
N PHE A 274 -10.78 -21.71 -3.04
CA PHE A 274 -9.33 -21.75 -2.95
C PHE A 274 -8.69 -20.76 -3.92
N GLY A 275 -9.11 -20.78 -5.20
CA GLY A 275 -8.69 -19.80 -6.19
C GLY A 275 -9.07 -18.36 -5.79
N SER A 276 -10.29 -18.16 -5.28
CA SER A 276 -10.77 -16.83 -4.86
C SER A 276 -9.98 -16.26 -3.68
N ILE A 277 -9.73 -17.05 -2.63
CA ILE A 277 -8.97 -16.60 -1.45
C ILE A 277 -7.52 -16.33 -1.83
N THR A 278 -6.91 -17.19 -2.64
CA THR A 278 -5.51 -17.05 -3.03
C THR A 278 -5.30 -15.89 -4.00
N VAL A 279 -6.18 -15.64 -4.98
CA VAL A 279 -6.04 -14.49 -5.88
C VAL A 279 -6.25 -13.16 -5.16
N VAL A 280 -7.24 -13.08 -4.27
CA VAL A 280 -7.48 -11.88 -3.45
C VAL A 280 -6.31 -11.65 -2.51
N GLY A 281 -5.87 -12.69 -1.80
CA GLY A 281 -4.73 -12.62 -0.88
C GLY A 281 -3.44 -12.23 -1.60
N ALA A 282 -3.10 -12.88 -2.72
CA ALA A 282 -1.92 -12.57 -3.51
C ALA A 282 -1.93 -11.13 -4.02
N THR A 283 -3.06 -10.68 -4.58
CA THR A 283 -3.22 -9.32 -5.10
C THR A 283 -3.10 -8.29 -3.98
N LEU A 284 -3.77 -8.49 -2.85
CA LEU A 284 -3.70 -7.58 -1.71
C LEU A 284 -2.31 -7.54 -1.09
N MET A 285 -1.69 -8.69 -0.81
CA MET A 285 -0.34 -8.74 -0.22
C MET A 285 0.68 -8.07 -1.13
N PHE A 286 0.65 -8.38 -2.43
CA PHE A 286 1.59 -7.80 -3.38
C PHE A 286 1.41 -6.28 -3.53
N LEU A 287 0.18 -5.82 -3.77
CA LEU A 287 -0.11 -4.39 -3.91
C LEU A 287 0.12 -3.61 -2.62
N LEU A 288 -0.23 -4.19 -1.46
CA LEU A 288 0.01 -3.59 -0.15
C LEU A 288 1.51 -3.48 0.15
N GLY A 289 2.30 -4.50 -0.20
CA GLY A 289 3.75 -4.47 -0.07
C GLY A 289 4.38 -3.35 -0.89
N LEU A 290 3.93 -3.17 -2.14
CA LEU A 290 4.39 -2.06 -2.98
C LEU A 290 3.96 -0.70 -2.40
N GLU A 291 2.72 -0.58 -1.94
CA GLU A 291 2.14 0.69 -1.44
C GLU A 291 2.84 1.16 -0.17
N LEU A 292 3.19 0.22 0.71
CA LEU A 292 3.88 0.50 1.97
C LEU A 292 5.38 0.75 1.79
N GLY A 293 5.99 0.16 0.76
CA GLY A 293 7.42 0.22 0.48
C GLY A 293 7.90 1.61 0.07
N GLY A 294 8.87 2.16 0.79
CA GLY A 294 9.45 3.47 0.54
C GLY A 294 8.59 4.66 1.00
N VAL A 295 7.36 4.42 1.44
CA VAL A 295 6.43 5.47 1.92
C VAL A 295 6.22 5.37 3.43
N THR A 296 5.65 4.26 3.90
CA THR A 296 5.35 4.02 5.32
C THR A 296 6.45 3.21 5.99
N TYR A 297 7.05 2.27 5.26
CA TYR A 297 8.14 1.43 5.72
C TYR A 297 9.29 1.46 4.70
N PRO A 298 10.57 1.40 5.12
CA PRO A 298 11.68 1.23 4.19
C PRO A 298 11.51 -0.02 3.32
N TRP A 299 12.03 -0.02 2.09
CA TRP A 299 12.01 -1.20 1.20
C TRP A 299 12.64 -2.45 1.83
N GLY A 300 13.65 -2.27 2.69
CA GLY A 300 14.30 -3.34 3.45
C GLY A 300 13.51 -3.83 4.67
N SER A 301 12.33 -3.25 4.95
CA SER A 301 11.50 -3.65 6.09
C SER A 301 10.99 -5.08 5.94
N PRO A 302 11.02 -5.90 7.02
CA PRO A 302 10.45 -7.24 7.01
C PRO A 302 8.98 -7.23 6.56
N THR A 303 8.19 -6.22 6.92
CA THR A 303 6.78 -6.11 6.51
C THR A 303 6.64 -6.03 5.00
N VAL A 304 7.42 -5.16 4.34
CA VAL A 304 7.39 -4.96 2.88
C VAL A 304 7.88 -6.21 2.17
N ILE A 305 9.01 -6.77 2.60
CA ILE A 305 9.59 -7.98 2.02
C ILE A 305 8.64 -9.17 2.18
N CYS A 306 8.09 -9.39 3.37
CA CYS A 306 7.12 -10.46 3.61
C CYS A 306 5.88 -10.30 2.72
N LEU A 307 5.29 -9.11 2.65
CA LEU A 307 4.12 -8.87 1.81
C LEU A 307 4.40 -9.13 0.31
N LEU A 308 5.57 -8.70 -0.20
CA LEU A 308 5.96 -8.96 -1.58
C LEU A 308 6.25 -10.44 -1.84
N VAL A 309 7.04 -11.08 -0.98
CA VAL A 309 7.43 -12.49 -1.12
C VAL A 309 6.21 -13.39 -0.96
N PHE A 310 5.43 -13.25 0.11
CA PHE A 310 4.20 -14.02 0.29
C PHE A 310 3.16 -13.70 -0.76
N GLY A 311 3.09 -12.45 -1.26
CA GLY A 311 2.26 -12.09 -2.41
C GLY A 311 2.62 -12.90 -3.65
N ILE A 312 3.90 -12.95 -4.02
CA ILE A 312 4.41 -13.73 -5.17
C ILE A 312 4.21 -15.23 -4.96
N VAL A 313 4.54 -15.75 -3.77
CA VAL A 313 4.36 -17.17 -3.43
C VAL A 313 2.87 -17.55 -3.51
N THR A 314 1.98 -16.72 -2.96
CA THR A 314 0.54 -16.96 -3.02
C THR A 314 0.00 -16.85 -4.44
N ALA A 315 0.55 -15.95 -5.27
CA ALA A 315 0.24 -15.90 -6.70
C ALA A 315 0.67 -17.21 -7.41
N GLY A 316 1.83 -17.76 -7.07
CA GLY A 316 2.28 -19.07 -7.56
C GLY A 316 1.35 -20.21 -7.12
N ILE A 317 0.92 -20.21 -5.85
CA ILE A 317 -0.07 -21.16 -5.32
C ILE A 317 -1.39 -21.04 -6.08
N PHE A 318 -1.87 -19.81 -6.32
CA PHE A 318 -3.07 -19.55 -7.12
C PHE A 318 -2.94 -20.16 -8.53
N VAL A 319 -1.81 -19.96 -9.21
CA VAL A 319 -1.56 -20.55 -10.54
C VAL A 319 -1.64 -22.08 -10.51
N VAL A 320 -1.07 -22.72 -9.48
CA VAL A 320 -1.12 -24.18 -9.32
C VAL A 320 -2.55 -24.67 -9.04
N ILE A 321 -3.31 -23.97 -8.19
CA ILE A 321 -4.71 -24.29 -7.88
C ILE A 321 -5.55 -24.22 -9.15
N GLU A 322 -5.48 -23.11 -9.88
CA GLU A 322 -6.23 -22.91 -11.13
C GLU A 322 -5.85 -23.91 -12.22
N TRP A 323 -4.58 -24.34 -12.26
CA TRP A 323 -4.10 -25.29 -13.25
C TRP A 323 -4.50 -26.75 -12.93
N LYS A 324 -4.45 -27.16 -11.66
CA LYS A 324 -4.56 -28.58 -11.28
C LYS A 324 -5.76 -28.95 -10.40
N VAL A 325 -6.29 -28.02 -9.61
CA VAL A 325 -7.24 -28.31 -8.54
C VAL A 325 -8.65 -27.79 -8.86
N ALA A 326 -8.73 -26.62 -9.48
CA ALA A 326 -10.01 -25.95 -9.73
C ALA A 326 -10.85 -26.73 -10.76
N GLU A 327 -12.01 -27.25 -10.33
CA GLU A 327 -13.01 -27.79 -11.25
C GLU A 327 -13.51 -26.65 -12.17
N PHE A 328 -13.77 -25.47 -11.61
CA PHE A 328 -14.23 -24.31 -12.36
C PHE A 328 -13.26 -23.13 -12.15
N PRO A 329 -12.14 -23.06 -12.89
CA PRO A 329 -11.13 -22.01 -12.71
C PRO A 329 -11.69 -20.59 -12.86
N LEU A 330 -11.19 -19.64 -12.08
CA LEU A 330 -11.43 -18.20 -12.26
C LEU A 330 -10.66 -17.66 -13.47
N VAL A 331 -9.40 -18.06 -13.60
CA VAL A 331 -8.48 -17.64 -14.67
C VAL A 331 -7.95 -18.88 -15.36
N PRO A 332 -8.58 -19.31 -16.47
CA PRO A 332 -8.16 -20.53 -17.13
C PRO A 332 -6.75 -20.41 -17.71
N MET A 333 -5.79 -21.14 -17.15
CA MET A 333 -4.36 -20.97 -17.47
C MET A 333 -3.98 -21.28 -18.92
N TYR A 334 -4.78 -22.10 -19.62
CA TYR A 334 -4.58 -22.37 -21.05
C TYR A 334 -4.77 -21.11 -21.93
N LEU A 335 -5.42 -20.05 -21.42
CA LEU A 335 -5.51 -18.76 -22.11
C LEU A 335 -4.12 -18.16 -22.38
N PHE A 336 -3.14 -18.45 -21.53
CA PHE A 336 -1.76 -17.99 -21.70
C PHE A 336 -0.94 -18.85 -22.66
N SER A 337 -1.44 -20.02 -23.07
CA SER A 337 -0.72 -20.92 -23.99
C SER A 337 -0.64 -20.37 -25.41
N SER A 338 -1.57 -19.50 -25.81
CA SER A 338 -1.52 -18.82 -27.11
C SER A 338 -0.64 -17.57 -27.01
N ARG A 339 0.40 -17.50 -27.85
CA ARG A 339 1.26 -16.31 -27.97
C ARG A 339 0.44 -15.02 -28.18
N SER A 340 -0.59 -15.08 -29.02
CA SER A 340 -1.43 -13.91 -29.33
C SER A 340 -2.31 -13.50 -28.14
N ALA A 341 -2.77 -14.47 -27.34
CA ALA A 341 -3.55 -14.20 -26.13
C ALA A 341 -2.68 -13.59 -25.04
N ALA A 342 -1.52 -14.18 -24.77
CA ALA A 342 -0.54 -13.65 -23.83
C ALA A 342 -0.06 -12.24 -24.22
N ALA A 343 0.22 -12.01 -25.51
CA ALA A 343 0.58 -10.68 -26.02
C ALA A 343 -0.55 -9.66 -25.82
N SER A 344 -1.80 -10.04 -26.06
CA SER A 344 -2.96 -9.14 -25.86
C SER A 344 -3.12 -8.75 -24.39
N LEU A 345 -2.90 -9.68 -23.46
CA LEU A 345 -2.89 -9.42 -22.02
C LEU A 345 -1.68 -8.55 -21.60
N GLY A 346 -0.51 -8.77 -22.20
CA GLY A 346 0.68 -7.95 -21.98
C GLY A 346 0.49 -6.50 -22.42
N VAL A 347 -0.10 -6.28 -23.61
CA VAL A 347 -0.49 -4.94 -24.08
C VAL A 347 -1.48 -4.30 -23.11
N ALA A 348 -2.49 -5.03 -22.66
CA ALA A 348 -3.49 -4.52 -21.71
C ALA A 348 -2.87 -4.10 -20.37
N SER A 349 -1.87 -4.85 -19.90
CA SER A 349 -1.11 -4.57 -18.68
C SER A 349 -0.36 -3.24 -18.81
N LEU A 350 0.46 -3.11 -19.87
CA LEU A 350 1.32 -1.95 -20.08
C LEU A 350 0.52 -0.69 -20.45
N HIS A 351 -0.55 -0.85 -21.24
CA HIS A 351 -1.52 0.23 -21.49
C HIS A 351 -2.18 0.70 -20.20
N GLY A 352 -2.65 -0.24 -19.37
CA GLY A 352 -3.26 0.06 -18.07
C GLY A 352 -2.32 0.86 -17.16
N MET A 353 -1.03 0.52 -17.14
CA MET A 353 -0.04 1.27 -16.36
C MET A 353 0.08 2.71 -16.85
N VAL A 354 0.34 2.90 -18.14
CA VAL A 354 0.62 4.22 -18.72
C VAL A 354 -0.62 5.11 -18.68
N PHE A 355 -1.81 4.55 -18.94
CA PHE A 355 -3.08 5.27 -18.86
C PHE A 355 -3.30 5.90 -17.48
N MET A 356 -3.14 5.12 -16.39
CA MET A 356 -3.39 5.65 -15.05
C MET A 356 -2.43 6.76 -14.65
N SER A 357 -1.18 6.70 -15.12
CA SER A 357 -0.21 7.76 -14.88
C SER A 357 -0.71 9.13 -15.33
N GLY A 358 -1.26 9.21 -16.54
CA GLY A 358 -1.74 10.48 -17.08
C GLY A 358 -2.89 11.05 -16.24
N SER A 359 -3.78 10.19 -15.75
CA SER A 359 -4.94 10.62 -14.95
C SER A 359 -4.56 11.07 -13.53
N TYR A 360 -3.54 10.47 -12.91
CA TYR A 360 -3.15 10.79 -11.52
C TYR A 360 -2.08 11.89 -11.41
N TYR A 361 -1.08 11.91 -12.28
CA TYR A 361 0.09 12.78 -12.11
C TYR A 361 0.08 14.06 -12.93
N LEU A 362 -0.75 14.14 -13.97
CA LEU A 362 -0.92 15.39 -14.72
C LEU A 362 -1.61 16.48 -13.88
N PRO A 363 -2.63 16.17 -13.05
CA PRO A 363 -3.15 17.11 -12.06
C PRO A 363 -2.08 17.56 -11.06
N LEU A 364 -1.22 16.64 -10.62
CA LEU A 364 -0.09 16.97 -9.73
C LEU A 364 0.88 17.96 -10.39
N TYR A 365 1.17 17.80 -11.69
CA TYR A 365 1.94 18.79 -12.46
C TYR A 365 1.26 20.16 -12.46
N PHE A 366 -0.04 20.22 -12.76
CA PHE A 366 -0.76 21.51 -12.79
C PHE A 366 -0.81 22.19 -11.42
N GLN A 367 -1.03 21.44 -10.35
CA GLN A 367 -1.14 22.00 -9.00
C GLN A 367 0.23 22.33 -8.39
N ALA A 368 1.20 21.41 -8.46
CA ALA A 368 2.50 21.58 -7.81
C ALA A 368 3.51 22.40 -8.62
N VAL A 369 3.51 22.26 -9.95
CA VAL A 369 4.46 22.96 -10.81
C VAL A 369 3.88 24.28 -11.30
N LEU A 370 2.64 24.30 -11.81
CA LEU A 370 2.02 25.54 -12.31
C LEU A 370 1.34 26.36 -11.20
N GLY A 371 1.06 25.78 -10.03
CA GLY A 371 0.32 26.44 -8.96
C GLY A 371 -1.16 26.65 -9.29
N ALA A 372 -1.74 25.80 -10.16
CA ALA A 372 -3.15 25.87 -10.51
C ALA A 372 -4.03 25.45 -9.32
N SER A 373 -5.20 26.07 -9.18
CA SER A 373 -6.22 25.59 -8.24
C SER A 373 -6.72 24.19 -8.65
N PRO A 374 -7.32 23.41 -7.72
CA PRO A 374 -7.94 22.12 -8.05
C PRO A 374 -8.94 22.21 -9.22
N LEU A 375 -9.75 23.27 -9.26
CA LEU A 375 -10.66 23.55 -10.38
C LEU A 375 -9.90 23.71 -11.71
N MET A 376 -8.90 24.59 -11.75
CA MET A 376 -8.15 24.83 -12.99
C MET A 376 -7.33 23.61 -13.40
N SER A 377 -6.80 22.84 -12.46
CA SER A 377 -6.17 21.54 -12.72
C SER A 377 -7.13 20.56 -13.40
N GLY A 378 -8.39 20.52 -12.97
CA GLY A 378 -9.44 19.71 -13.60
C GLY A 378 -9.81 20.19 -15.00
N VAL A 379 -9.74 21.50 -15.26
CA VAL A 379 -9.94 22.07 -16.61
C VAL A 379 -8.74 21.77 -17.52
N TYR A 380 -7.52 21.85 -17.00
CA TYR A 380 -6.29 21.68 -17.79
C TYR A 380 -6.02 20.25 -18.25
N ILE A 381 -6.63 19.25 -17.62
CA ILE A 381 -6.55 17.84 -18.05
C ILE A 381 -7.54 17.47 -19.16
N LEU A 382 -8.50 18.35 -19.48
CA LEU A 382 -9.50 18.09 -20.51
C LEU A 382 -8.92 17.72 -21.89
N PRO A 383 -7.82 18.30 -22.39
CA PRO A 383 -7.25 17.90 -23.67
C PRO A 383 -6.84 16.42 -23.71
N TRP A 384 -6.20 15.92 -22.65
CA TRP A 384 -5.83 14.51 -22.53
C TRP A 384 -7.07 13.62 -22.57
N VAL A 385 -8.06 13.96 -21.74
CA VAL A 385 -9.26 13.16 -21.62
C VAL A 385 -10.09 13.19 -22.91
N MET A 386 -10.33 14.36 -23.50
CA MET A 386 -11.17 14.45 -24.70
C MET A 386 -10.53 13.74 -25.89
N SER A 387 -9.20 13.81 -26.04
CA SER A 387 -8.50 13.13 -27.13
C SER A 387 -8.55 11.60 -26.99
N LEU A 388 -8.26 11.04 -25.80
CA LEU A 388 -8.32 9.58 -25.59
C LEU A 388 -9.73 9.03 -25.80
N SER A 389 -10.71 9.81 -25.38
CA SER A 389 -12.13 9.55 -25.51
C SER A 389 -12.62 9.45 -26.95
N ILE A 390 -12.37 10.52 -27.71
CA ILE A 390 -12.76 10.62 -29.12
C ILE A 390 -12.06 9.51 -29.90
N MET A 391 -10.77 9.27 -29.62
CA MET A 391 -10.02 8.24 -30.30
C MET A 391 -10.49 6.82 -29.95
N SER A 392 -10.90 6.56 -28.70
CA SER A 392 -11.51 5.28 -28.31
C SER A 392 -12.82 5.03 -29.09
N ALA A 393 -13.66 6.06 -29.27
CA ALA A 393 -14.90 5.94 -30.05
C ALA A 393 -14.61 5.69 -31.54
N ILE A 394 -13.68 6.46 -32.13
CA ILE A 394 -13.23 6.30 -33.52
C ILE A 394 -12.68 4.89 -33.73
N THR A 395 -11.91 4.36 -32.78
CA THR A 395 -11.36 2.99 -32.84
C THR A 395 -12.47 1.95 -32.96
N GLY A 396 -13.55 2.06 -32.18
CA GLY A 396 -14.71 1.18 -32.29
C GLY A 396 -15.36 1.21 -33.69
N ILE A 397 -15.48 2.41 -34.29
CA ILE A 397 -16.02 2.60 -35.64
C ILE A 397 -15.08 1.98 -36.70
N ILE A 398 -13.78 2.23 -36.59
CA ILE A 398 -12.77 1.67 -37.49
C ILE A 398 -12.77 0.15 -37.43
N MET A 399 -12.82 -0.45 -36.23
CA MET A 399 -12.90 -1.90 -36.07
C MET A 399 -14.17 -2.48 -36.67
N LYS A 400 -15.32 -1.83 -36.50
CA LYS A 400 -16.59 -2.25 -37.11
C LYS A 400 -16.49 -2.28 -38.64
N LYS A 401 -15.95 -1.22 -39.24
CA LYS A 401 -15.83 -1.08 -40.70
C LYS A 401 -14.77 -2.01 -41.28
N THR A 402 -13.57 -2.01 -40.71
CA THR A 402 -12.40 -2.69 -41.29
C THR A 402 -12.20 -4.13 -40.80
N GLY A 403 -12.71 -4.47 -39.62
CA GLY A 403 -12.44 -5.75 -38.94
C GLY A 403 -10.98 -5.95 -38.51
N LYS A 404 -10.14 -4.90 -38.53
CA LYS A 404 -8.71 -4.96 -38.20
C LYS A 404 -8.46 -4.29 -36.84
N TYR A 405 -8.01 -5.07 -35.86
CA TYR A 405 -7.63 -4.55 -34.52
C TYR A 405 -6.11 -4.32 -34.37
N LEU A 406 -5.28 -5.12 -35.04
CA LEU A 406 -3.81 -5.08 -34.86
C LEU A 406 -3.17 -3.72 -35.22
N PRO A 407 -3.49 -3.08 -36.36
CA PRO A 407 -2.94 -1.75 -36.67
C PRO A 407 -3.32 -0.69 -35.64
N LEU A 408 -4.51 -0.79 -35.04
CA LEU A 408 -4.98 0.15 -34.02
C LEU A 408 -4.19 -0.01 -32.71
N ILE A 409 -3.84 -1.24 -32.34
CA ILE A 409 -2.98 -1.53 -31.19
C ILE A 409 -1.59 -0.92 -31.42
N ILE A 410 -0.95 -1.25 -32.53
CA ILE A 410 0.43 -0.82 -32.82
C ILE A 410 0.50 0.72 -32.94
N CYS A 411 -0.37 1.34 -33.75
CA CYS A 411 -0.39 2.79 -33.90
C CYS A 411 -0.74 3.48 -32.58
N GLY A 412 -1.69 2.95 -31.81
CA GLY A 412 -2.05 3.49 -30.51
C GLY A 412 -0.86 3.48 -29.54
N MET A 413 -0.17 2.34 -29.42
CA MET A 413 1.00 2.22 -28.53
C MET A 413 2.17 3.11 -28.98
N ALA A 414 2.40 3.26 -30.29
CA ALA A 414 3.42 4.15 -30.82
C ALA A 414 3.13 5.62 -30.51
N VAL A 415 1.89 6.07 -30.76
CA VAL A 415 1.45 7.44 -30.45
C VAL A 415 1.44 7.70 -28.95
N MET A 416 1.09 6.70 -28.13
CA MET A 416 1.15 6.80 -26.67
C MET A 416 2.60 6.99 -26.18
N THR A 417 3.53 6.20 -26.73
CA THR A 417 4.97 6.32 -26.42
C THR A 417 5.50 7.72 -26.77
N LEU A 418 5.12 8.23 -27.95
CA LEU A 418 5.46 9.59 -28.37
C LEU A 418 4.86 10.63 -27.42
N GLY A 419 3.57 10.53 -27.10
CA GLY A 419 2.87 11.52 -26.27
C GLY A 419 3.44 11.63 -24.85
N PHE A 420 3.72 10.50 -24.19
CA PHE A 420 4.42 10.53 -22.90
C PHE A 420 5.88 10.99 -23.03
N GLY A 421 6.53 10.70 -24.16
CA GLY A 421 7.87 11.23 -24.47
C GLY A 421 7.89 12.74 -24.57
N LEU A 422 6.83 13.35 -25.11
CA LEU A 422 6.68 14.79 -25.18
C LEU A 422 6.51 15.44 -23.79
N PHE A 423 5.93 14.74 -22.82
CA PHE A 423 5.85 15.25 -21.44
C PHE A 423 7.21 15.52 -20.80
N LEU A 424 8.28 14.86 -21.28
CA LEU A 424 9.66 15.15 -20.84
C LEU A 424 10.15 16.54 -21.23
N ASN A 425 9.52 17.18 -22.22
CA ASN A 425 9.79 18.54 -22.67
C ASN A 425 8.79 19.58 -22.15
N LEU A 426 7.93 19.20 -21.20
CA LEU A 426 7.19 20.20 -20.43
C LEU A 426 8.19 21.08 -19.65
N GLU A 427 7.71 22.23 -19.18
CA GLU A 427 8.58 23.24 -18.57
C GLU A 427 7.99 23.63 -17.20
N PRO A 428 8.79 24.11 -16.24
CA PRO A 428 8.30 24.63 -14.96
C PRO A 428 7.49 25.94 -15.08
N ARG A 429 7.04 26.28 -16.29
CA ARG A 429 6.31 27.50 -16.66
C ARG A 429 5.16 27.14 -17.59
N ALA A 430 4.10 27.96 -17.55
CA ALA A 430 2.94 27.74 -18.39
C ALA A 430 3.26 27.97 -19.87
N ASN A 431 3.39 26.88 -20.62
CA ASN A 431 3.45 26.88 -22.08
C ASN A 431 2.20 26.16 -22.61
N TRP A 432 1.11 26.89 -22.78
CA TRP A 432 -0.20 26.34 -23.12
C TRP A 432 -0.21 25.54 -24.42
N ALA A 433 0.56 25.97 -25.42
CA ALA A 433 0.69 25.24 -26.68
C ALA A 433 1.28 23.84 -26.46
N LYS A 434 2.40 23.74 -25.75
CA LYS A 434 3.02 22.45 -25.40
C LYS A 434 2.07 21.60 -24.55
N ILE A 435 1.50 22.19 -23.48
CA ILE A 435 0.61 21.49 -22.54
C ILE A 435 -0.59 20.88 -23.25
N VAL A 436 -1.26 21.63 -24.14
CA VAL A 436 -2.45 21.15 -24.85
C VAL A 436 -2.06 20.13 -25.91
N VAL A 437 -1.08 20.42 -26.77
CA VAL A 437 -0.70 19.54 -27.88
C VAL A 437 -0.15 18.20 -27.38
N TYR A 438 0.71 18.20 -26.36
CA TYR A 438 1.30 16.97 -25.84
C TYR A 438 0.24 16.06 -25.21
N GLN A 439 -0.72 16.65 -24.48
CA GLN A 439 -1.87 15.93 -23.95
C GLN A 439 -2.75 15.32 -25.05
N LEU A 440 -3.02 16.07 -26.12
CA LEU A 440 -3.79 15.57 -27.26
C LEU A 440 -3.09 14.35 -27.90
N VAL A 441 -1.80 14.45 -28.18
CA VAL A 441 -1.02 13.33 -28.76
C VAL A 441 -1.04 12.13 -27.82
N ALA A 442 -0.78 12.33 -26.53
CA ALA A 442 -0.75 11.25 -25.56
C ALA A 442 -2.13 10.58 -25.44
N GLY A 443 -3.22 11.34 -25.39
CA GLY A 443 -4.57 10.79 -25.31
C GLY A 443 -4.97 10.02 -26.58
N LEU A 444 -4.65 10.54 -27.78
CA LEU A 444 -4.86 9.83 -29.04
C LEU A 444 -4.22 8.43 -29.05
N GLY A 445 -3.06 8.25 -28.42
CA GLY A 445 -2.41 6.93 -28.32
C GLY A 445 -3.09 5.97 -27.34
N VAL A 446 -3.64 6.51 -26.26
CA VAL A 446 -4.27 5.72 -25.19
C VAL A 446 -5.63 5.17 -25.61
N GLY A 447 -6.44 5.95 -26.33
CA GLY A 447 -7.81 5.59 -26.71
C GLY A 447 -7.97 4.21 -27.38
N PRO A 448 -7.22 3.90 -28.45
CA PRO A 448 -7.38 2.65 -29.19
C PRO A 448 -7.18 1.37 -28.36
N ASN A 449 -6.35 1.45 -27.32
CA ASN A 449 -5.89 0.30 -26.56
C ASN A 449 -6.85 -0.15 -25.45
N PHE A 450 -7.94 0.58 -25.19
CA PHE A 450 -8.98 0.12 -24.26
C PHE A 450 -9.73 -1.13 -24.74
N GLN A 451 -10.04 -1.19 -26.03
CA GLN A 451 -10.94 -2.21 -26.59
C GLN A 451 -10.26 -3.13 -27.60
N SER A 452 -9.25 -2.63 -28.33
CA SER A 452 -8.59 -3.42 -29.37
C SER A 452 -7.89 -4.67 -28.82
N PRO A 453 -7.12 -4.61 -27.70
CA PRO A 453 -6.48 -5.80 -27.12
C PRO A 453 -7.49 -6.79 -26.53
N LEU A 454 -8.62 -6.30 -25.99
CA LEU A 454 -9.71 -7.19 -25.55
C LEU A 454 -10.25 -7.98 -26.74
N ILE A 455 -10.61 -7.30 -27.84
CA ILE A 455 -11.11 -7.96 -29.05
C ILE A 455 -10.08 -8.95 -29.61
N ALA A 456 -8.79 -8.60 -29.61
CA ALA A 456 -7.72 -9.50 -30.03
C ALA A 456 -7.71 -10.79 -29.19
N LEU A 457 -7.77 -10.68 -27.87
CA LEU A 457 -7.88 -11.83 -26.95
C LEU A 457 -9.13 -12.65 -27.24
N GLN A 458 -10.28 -11.99 -27.41
CA GLN A 458 -11.56 -12.63 -27.72
C GLN A 458 -11.52 -13.47 -29.01
N THR A 459 -10.66 -13.13 -30.00
CA THR A 459 -10.50 -13.92 -31.23
C THR A 459 -9.69 -15.21 -31.07
N THR A 460 -9.04 -15.41 -29.93
CA THR A 460 -8.19 -16.58 -29.64
C THR A 460 -8.88 -17.64 -28.80
N VAL A 461 -10.09 -17.36 -28.33
CA VAL A 461 -10.84 -18.20 -27.39
C VAL A 461 -12.17 -18.64 -28.00
N GLU A 462 -12.63 -19.82 -27.59
CA GLU A 462 -13.95 -20.33 -28.00
C GLU A 462 -15.07 -19.57 -27.29
N SER A 463 -16.27 -19.57 -27.89
CA SER A 463 -17.41 -18.82 -27.36
C SER A 463 -17.81 -19.20 -25.93
N ARG A 464 -17.48 -20.42 -25.49
CA ARG A 464 -17.73 -20.90 -24.12
C ARG A 464 -16.84 -20.25 -23.06
N ASP A 465 -15.64 -19.82 -23.44
CA ASP A 465 -14.63 -19.29 -22.51
C ASP A 465 -14.55 -17.76 -22.55
N MET A 466 -15.50 -17.13 -23.26
CA MET A 466 -15.53 -15.69 -23.52
C MET A 466 -15.62 -14.83 -22.27
N ALA A 467 -16.46 -15.25 -21.32
CA ALA A 467 -16.62 -14.55 -20.05
C ALA A 467 -15.35 -14.63 -19.21
N ALA A 468 -14.74 -15.82 -19.11
CA ALA A 468 -13.49 -16.03 -18.38
C ALA A 468 -12.31 -15.25 -18.99
N ALA A 469 -12.19 -15.22 -20.32
CA ALA A 469 -11.17 -14.43 -21.02
C ALA A 469 -11.36 -12.92 -20.79
N THR A 470 -12.60 -12.44 -20.84
CA THR A 470 -12.93 -11.02 -20.60
C THR A 470 -12.68 -10.62 -19.14
N ALA A 471 -13.03 -11.50 -18.18
CA ALA A 471 -12.73 -11.29 -16.77
C ALA A 471 -11.22 -11.27 -16.50
N THR A 472 -10.47 -12.21 -17.10
CA THR A 472 -9.00 -12.27 -17.00
C THR A 472 -8.34 -11.01 -17.55
N PHE A 473 -8.78 -10.54 -18.72
CA PHE A 473 -8.32 -9.29 -19.31
C PHE A 473 -8.54 -8.10 -18.35
N ALA A 474 -9.74 -7.97 -17.81
CA ALA A 474 -10.07 -6.88 -16.92
C ALA A 474 -9.30 -6.96 -15.60
N PHE A 475 -9.16 -8.15 -15.01
CA PHE A 475 -8.34 -8.37 -13.82
C PHE A 475 -6.90 -7.94 -14.03
N ILE A 476 -6.24 -8.44 -15.09
CA ILE A 476 -4.84 -8.10 -15.39
C ILE A 476 -4.69 -6.60 -15.61
N ARG A 477 -5.57 -5.99 -16.41
CA ARG A 477 -5.54 -4.53 -16.61
C ARG A 477 -5.69 -3.80 -15.27
N GLN A 478 -6.62 -4.19 -14.40
CA GLN A 478 -6.85 -3.53 -13.11
C GLN A 478 -5.73 -3.75 -12.08
N LEU A 479 -5.05 -4.91 -12.14
CA LEU A 479 -3.87 -5.18 -11.34
C LEU A 479 -2.76 -4.19 -11.70
N PHE A 480 -2.46 -4.04 -12.99
CA PHE A 480 -1.39 -3.18 -13.48
C PHE A 480 -1.72 -1.68 -13.39
N THR A 481 -3.00 -1.29 -13.51
CA THR A 481 -3.43 0.10 -13.24
C THR A 481 -3.19 0.47 -11.78
N SER A 482 -3.44 -0.46 -10.85
CA SER A 482 -3.12 -0.28 -9.42
C SER A 482 -1.62 -0.18 -9.19
N ILE A 483 -0.82 -1.10 -9.73
CA ILE A 483 0.65 -1.10 -9.62
C ILE A 483 1.25 0.22 -10.12
N SER A 484 0.69 0.80 -11.18
CA SER A 484 1.16 2.05 -11.77
C SER A 484 1.16 3.22 -10.79
N ILE A 485 0.05 3.46 -10.09
CA ILE A 485 -0.04 4.55 -9.10
C ILE A 485 1.00 4.38 -7.99
N VAL A 486 1.22 3.13 -7.56
CA VAL A 486 2.18 2.87 -6.50
C VAL A 486 3.61 3.15 -6.95
N ILE A 487 4.02 2.55 -8.07
CA ILE A 487 5.38 2.70 -8.59
C ILE A 487 5.63 4.16 -9.01
N GLY A 488 4.67 4.82 -9.64
CA GLY A 488 4.78 6.24 -9.99
C GLY A 488 4.97 7.12 -8.75
N SER A 489 4.25 6.84 -7.67
CA SER A 489 4.37 7.56 -6.40
C SER A 489 5.76 7.36 -5.80
N VAL A 490 6.25 6.12 -5.75
CA VAL A 490 7.60 5.78 -5.26
C VAL A 490 8.68 6.50 -6.06
N VAL A 491 8.61 6.47 -7.40
CA VAL A 491 9.59 7.14 -8.27
C VAL A 491 9.56 8.65 -8.08
N PHE A 492 8.36 9.24 -7.99
CA PHE A 492 8.20 10.66 -7.70
C PHE A 492 8.80 11.04 -6.34
N GLN A 493 8.48 10.30 -5.27
CA GLN A 493 8.97 10.57 -3.92
C GLN A 493 10.50 10.45 -3.82
N ASN A 494 11.08 9.38 -4.39
CA ASN A 494 12.53 9.23 -4.47
C ASN A 494 13.19 10.36 -5.28
N GLY A 495 12.50 10.85 -6.33
CA GLY A 495 12.89 12.03 -7.08
C GLY A 495 12.93 13.27 -6.19
N MET A 496 11.89 13.51 -5.39
CA MET A 496 11.80 14.64 -4.47
C MET A 496 12.82 14.55 -3.34
N GLU A 497 13.09 13.36 -2.82
CA GLU A 497 14.13 13.13 -1.81
C GLU A 497 15.52 13.44 -2.36
N LYS A 498 15.79 13.11 -3.62
CA LYS A 498 17.03 13.49 -4.29
C LYS A 498 17.19 15.02 -4.41
N GLN A 499 16.09 15.78 -4.42
CA GLN A 499 16.13 17.25 -4.42
C GLN A 499 16.31 17.85 -3.02
N TYR A 500 16.25 17.05 -1.95
CA TYR A 500 16.32 17.52 -0.56
C TYR A 500 17.54 18.42 -0.28
N PRO A 501 18.79 18.09 -0.68
CA PRO A 501 19.94 18.96 -0.41
C PRO A 501 19.81 20.35 -1.06
N ARG A 502 19.19 20.41 -2.25
CA ARG A 502 18.94 21.65 -2.98
C ARG A 502 17.85 22.47 -2.29
N LEU A 503 16.78 21.82 -1.83
CA LEU A 503 15.69 22.46 -1.11
C LEU A 503 16.16 22.99 0.25
N LEU A 504 16.92 22.19 1.01
CA LEU A 504 17.47 22.56 2.32
C LEU A 504 18.33 23.82 2.23
N LYS A 505 19.21 23.90 1.23
CA LYS A 505 20.11 25.04 1.03
C LYS A 505 19.37 26.35 0.71
N GLN A 506 18.20 26.29 0.07
CA GLN A 506 17.55 27.47 -0.49
C GLN A 506 16.23 27.87 0.20
N LEU A 507 15.55 26.91 0.85
CA LEU A 507 14.27 27.12 1.53
C LEU A 507 14.36 26.94 3.06
N GLY A 508 15.45 26.37 3.58
CA GLY A 508 15.60 26.04 5.00
C GLY A 508 14.98 24.68 5.37
N PRO A 509 15.22 24.19 6.61
CA PRO A 509 14.90 22.82 7.01
C PRO A 509 13.39 22.53 7.04
N ASP A 510 12.57 23.48 7.51
CA ASP A 510 11.13 23.26 7.68
C ASP A 510 10.40 23.06 6.35
N ALA A 511 10.67 23.95 5.38
CA ALA A 511 10.09 23.85 4.04
C ALA A 511 10.71 22.69 3.23
N ALA A 512 12.00 22.40 3.41
CA ALA A 512 12.64 21.27 2.72
C ALA A 512 12.07 19.92 3.17
N ASN A 513 11.82 19.72 4.48
CA ASN A 513 11.26 18.48 5.02
C ASN A 513 9.81 18.22 4.57
N LEU A 514 9.03 19.28 4.36
CA LEU A 514 7.64 19.18 3.88
C LEU A 514 7.57 18.98 2.37
N LEU A 515 8.51 19.56 1.61
CA LEU A 515 8.51 19.50 0.15
C LEU A 515 9.37 18.35 -0.42
N SER A 516 10.01 17.51 0.40
CA SER A 516 10.76 16.34 -0.05
C SER A 516 10.07 15.01 0.26
N GLY A 517 10.61 13.92 -0.29
CA GLY A 517 10.21 12.55 0.02
C GLY A 517 8.70 12.30 -0.08
N SER A 518 8.17 11.59 0.93
CA SER A 518 6.76 11.20 1.02
C SER A 518 5.81 12.36 1.35
N ASN A 519 6.31 13.46 1.92
CA ASN A 519 5.50 14.62 2.28
C ASN A 519 5.18 15.50 1.05
N ALA A 520 6.06 15.51 0.05
CA ALA A 520 5.98 16.38 -1.12
C ALA A 520 4.60 16.36 -1.81
N ALA A 521 3.99 15.18 -1.96
CA ALA A 521 2.70 15.07 -2.63
C ALA A 521 1.54 15.70 -1.81
N SER A 522 1.64 15.68 -0.48
CA SER A 522 0.65 16.27 0.44
C SER A 522 0.87 17.75 0.73
N SER A 523 2.09 18.26 0.51
CA SER A 523 2.48 19.65 0.80
C SER A 523 2.46 20.57 -0.42
N VAL A 524 1.74 20.18 -1.49
CA VAL A 524 1.61 20.98 -2.72
C VAL A 524 1.08 22.40 -2.44
N GLY A 525 0.16 22.56 -1.48
CA GLY A 525 -0.37 23.87 -1.09
C GLY A 525 0.68 24.83 -0.52
N LEU A 526 1.74 24.30 0.11
CA LEU A 526 2.85 25.10 0.64
C LEU A 526 3.66 25.76 -0.48
N VAL A 527 3.75 25.14 -1.66
CA VAL A 527 4.50 25.71 -2.79
C VAL A 527 3.97 27.08 -3.19
N ILE A 528 2.66 27.30 -3.05
CA ILE A 528 2.00 28.54 -3.45
C ILE A 528 2.26 29.68 -2.45
N THR A 529 2.45 29.35 -1.17
CA THR A 529 2.68 30.33 -0.09
C THR A 529 4.14 30.79 0.03
N LEU A 530 5.07 30.10 -0.64
CA LEU A 530 6.48 30.46 -0.64
C LEU A 530 6.76 31.78 -1.41
N PRO A 531 7.77 32.56 -0.98
CA PRO A 531 8.28 33.71 -1.73
C PRO A 531 8.71 33.34 -3.15
N ASP A 532 8.60 34.27 -4.10
CA ASP A 532 8.76 34.02 -5.55
C ASP A 532 9.98 33.20 -5.94
N ARG A 533 11.15 33.53 -5.38
CA ARG A 533 12.41 32.81 -5.65
C ARG A 533 12.37 31.38 -5.12
N GLN A 534 11.92 31.20 -3.88
CA GLN A 534 11.80 29.89 -3.23
C GLN A 534 10.74 29.01 -3.92
N ARG A 535 9.64 29.62 -4.34
CA ARG A 535 8.56 28.97 -5.09
C ARG A 535 9.05 28.43 -6.43
N GLN A 536 9.87 29.18 -7.19
CA GLN A 536 10.45 28.68 -8.44
C GLN A 536 11.33 27.46 -8.21
N ILE A 537 12.16 27.48 -7.17
CA ILE A 537 13.04 26.36 -6.80
C ILE A 537 12.23 25.11 -6.43
N ALA A 538 11.17 25.27 -5.64
CA ALA A 538 10.26 24.19 -5.33
C ALA A 538 9.62 23.63 -6.62
N ARG A 539 9.04 24.49 -7.47
CA ARG A 539 8.41 24.06 -8.74
C ARG A 539 9.36 23.29 -9.65
N GLU A 540 10.62 23.71 -9.75
CA GLU A 540 11.66 22.99 -10.48
C GLU A 540 11.94 21.60 -9.90
N ALA A 541 12.02 21.48 -8.57
CA ALA A 541 12.21 20.20 -7.88
C ALA A 541 11.05 19.23 -8.15
N TYR A 542 9.80 19.71 -8.09
CA TYR A 542 8.61 18.91 -8.45
C TYR A 542 8.65 18.49 -9.92
N PHE A 543 9.01 19.41 -10.81
CA PHE A 543 9.08 19.12 -12.23
C PHE A 543 10.12 18.04 -12.57
N GLU A 544 11.35 18.13 -12.03
CA GLU A 544 12.39 17.13 -12.28
C GLU A 544 12.03 15.74 -11.75
N SER A 545 11.32 15.69 -10.63
CA SER A 545 10.82 14.44 -10.05
C SER A 545 9.72 13.82 -10.90
N LEU A 546 8.77 14.63 -11.39
CA LEU A 546 7.73 14.20 -12.34
C LEU A 546 8.34 13.76 -13.68
N ARG A 547 9.37 14.46 -14.17
CA ARG A 547 10.07 14.11 -15.40
C ARG A 547 10.72 12.73 -15.32
N THR A 548 11.38 12.42 -14.21
CA THR A 548 11.97 11.08 -13.95
C THR A 548 10.90 9.98 -14.01
N MET A 549 9.74 10.25 -13.42
CA MET A 549 8.60 9.33 -13.47
C MET A 549 8.03 9.18 -14.89
N TYR A 550 7.91 10.25 -15.68
CA TYR A 550 7.45 10.14 -17.07
C TYR A 550 8.41 9.33 -17.95
N ILE A 551 9.73 9.38 -17.71
CA ILE A 551 10.70 8.53 -18.42
C ILE A 551 10.36 7.05 -18.24
N MET A 552 10.04 6.63 -17.01
CA MET A 552 9.63 5.27 -16.73
C MET A 552 8.37 4.87 -17.52
N TYR A 553 7.35 5.74 -17.59
CA TYR A 553 6.13 5.45 -18.34
C TYR A 553 6.35 5.41 -19.86
N VAL A 554 7.29 6.20 -20.39
CA VAL A 554 7.72 6.09 -21.79
C VAL A 554 8.33 4.72 -22.07
N VAL A 555 9.16 4.21 -21.15
CA VAL A 555 9.74 2.87 -21.27
C VAL A 555 8.62 1.80 -21.25
N PHE A 556 7.65 1.89 -20.35
CA PHE A 556 6.52 0.96 -20.32
C PHE A 556 5.66 1.01 -21.59
N ALA A 557 5.41 2.21 -22.12
CA ALA A 557 4.70 2.38 -23.38
C ALA A 557 5.48 1.76 -24.56
N GLY A 558 6.80 1.97 -24.60
CA GLY A 558 7.69 1.41 -25.62
C GLY A 558 7.77 -0.12 -25.57
N VAL A 559 7.89 -0.70 -24.37
CA VAL A 559 7.81 -2.16 -24.20
C VAL A 559 6.45 -2.67 -24.66
N GLY A 560 5.37 -1.95 -24.36
CA GLY A 560 4.03 -2.34 -24.79
C GLY A 560 3.83 -2.29 -26.30
N LEU A 561 4.49 -1.35 -27.00
CA LEU A 561 4.57 -1.32 -28.46
C LEU A 561 5.27 -2.59 -28.99
N LEU A 562 6.40 -2.99 -28.40
CA LEU A 562 7.12 -4.21 -28.78
C LEU A 562 6.26 -5.46 -28.57
N VAL A 563 5.56 -5.56 -27.44
CA VAL A 563 4.62 -6.65 -27.16
C VAL A 563 3.45 -6.65 -28.15
N GLY A 564 3.00 -5.46 -28.59
CA GLY A 564 1.95 -5.31 -29.60
C GLY A 564 2.25 -6.02 -30.93
N PHE A 565 3.52 -6.08 -31.35
CA PHE A 565 3.93 -6.82 -32.54
C PHE A 565 3.83 -8.35 -32.39
N LEU A 566 3.72 -8.86 -31.16
CA LEU A 566 3.55 -10.29 -30.90
C LEU A 566 2.08 -10.75 -31.02
N VAL A 567 1.14 -9.81 -31.13
CA VAL A 567 -0.29 -10.09 -31.31
C VAL A 567 -0.54 -10.59 -32.74
N GLY A 568 -1.18 -11.76 -32.86
CA GLY A 568 -1.51 -12.36 -34.15
C GLY A 568 -2.63 -11.63 -34.87
N SER A 569 -2.64 -11.69 -36.21
CA SER A 569 -3.73 -11.16 -37.02
C SER A 569 -4.73 -12.26 -37.37
N ARG A 570 -5.98 -12.14 -36.90
CA ARG A 570 -7.11 -13.00 -37.31
C ARG A 570 -8.26 -12.13 -37.81
N LYS A 571 -8.92 -12.54 -38.91
CA LYS A 571 -10.14 -11.87 -39.40
C LYS A 571 -11.33 -12.22 -38.49
N LEU A 572 -12.09 -11.21 -38.05
CA LEU A 572 -13.26 -11.38 -37.19
C LEU A 572 -14.39 -12.17 -37.90
N SER A 573 -14.88 -13.24 -37.26
CA SER A 573 -15.99 -14.08 -37.75
C SER A 573 -17.35 -13.36 -37.67
N LYS A 574 -18.28 -13.72 -38.57
CA LYS A 574 -19.65 -13.19 -38.65
C LYS A 574 -20.70 -14.07 -37.95
N VAL A 575 -20.34 -15.27 -37.49
CA VAL A 575 -21.29 -16.27 -36.94
C VAL A 575 -21.50 -16.03 -35.43
N HIS A 576 -22.75 -16.06 -34.97
CA HIS A 576 -23.16 -15.85 -33.57
C HIS A 576 -23.61 -17.16 -32.93
N THR A 577 -23.06 -17.48 -31.76
CA THR A 577 -23.54 -18.52 -30.86
C THR A 577 -23.82 -17.90 -29.49
N GLU A 578 -25.08 -17.87 -29.06
CA GLU A 578 -25.46 -17.42 -27.70
C GLU A 578 -24.86 -18.33 -26.63
N HIS A 579 -24.31 -17.75 -25.57
CA HIS A 579 -23.77 -18.49 -24.42
C HIS A 579 -24.83 -18.64 -23.33
N LYS A 580 -25.20 -19.88 -22.98
CA LYS A 580 -26.14 -20.19 -21.89
C LYS A 580 -25.36 -20.34 -20.56
N THR A 581 -25.71 -19.55 -19.56
CA THR A 581 -25.10 -19.57 -18.20
C THR A 581 -25.67 -20.71 -17.32
N GLY A 582 -24.94 -21.13 -16.28
CA GLY A 582 -25.42 -22.12 -15.29
C GLY A 582 -24.58 -23.40 -15.13
N LEU A 583 -24.72 -24.04 -13.96
CA LEU A 583 -23.88 -25.15 -13.50
C LEU A 583 -23.87 -26.38 -14.45
N HIS A 584 -25.01 -26.68 -15.08
CA HIS A 584 -25.13 -27.80 -16.03
C HIS A 584 -24.30 -27.59 -17.31
N HIS A 585 -24.13 -26.35 -17.77
CA HIS A 585 -23.30 -26.03 -18.92
C HIS A 585 -21.80 -26.05 -18.57
N MET A 586 -21.45 -25.63 -17.35
CA MET A 586 -20.07 -25.68 -16.85
C MET A 586 -19.56 -27.13 -16.71
N LYS A 587 -20.39 -28.05 -16.19
CA LYS A 587 -20.04 -29.49 -16.05
C LYS A 587 -19.80 -30.19 -17.40
N ARG A 588 -20.63 -29.89 -18.41
CA ARG A 588 -20.52 -30.47 -19.76
C ARG A 588 -19.25 -29.99 -20.50
N ALA A 589 -18.78 -28.77 -20.22
CA ALA A 589 -17.55 -28.22 -20.77
C ALA A 589 -16.28 -28.85 -20.18
N ASN A 590 -16.32 -29.25 -18.91
CA ASN A 590 -15.20 -29.88 -18.22
C ASN A 590 -14.95 -31.33 -18.66
N GLN A 591 -16.01 -32.10 -18.95
CA GLN A 591 -15.87 -33.48 -19.44
C GLN A 591 -15.13 -33.58 -20.78
N ALA A 592 -15.19 -32.53 -21.61
CA ALA A 592 -14.45 -32.46 -22.89
C ALA A 592 -12.94 -32.19 -22.73
N ARG A 593 -12.45 -31.78 -21.55
CA ARG A 593 -11.02 -31.53 -21.29
C ARG A 593 -10.20 -32.79 -21.04
N THR A 594 -10.84 -33.92 -20.75
CA THR A 594 -10.17 -35.16 -20.33
C THR A 594 -9.41 -35.91 -21.44
N ILE A 595 -9.48 -35.44 -22.71
CA ILE A 595 -9.09 -36.24 -23.90
C ILE A 595 -7.81 -35.71 -24.62
N CYS A 596 -7.03 -34.77 -24.07
CA CYS A 596 -5.77 -34.32 -24.72
C CYS A 596 -4.53 -34.65 -23.87
N PRO A 597 -3.45 -35.23 -24.45
CA PRO A 597 -2.45 -35.97 -23.68
C PRO A 597 -1.53 -35.06 -22.88
N ARG A 598 -1.29 -35.49 -21.64
CA ARG A 598 -0.30 -34.97 -20.70
C ARG A 598 1.12 -35.22 -21.23
N ILE A 599 1.74 -34.24 -21.87
CA ILE A 599 3.19 -34.25 -22.12
C ILE A 599 3.72 -32.81 -21.99
N LEU A 600 4.35 -32.50 -20.85
CA LEU A 600 5.76 -32.08 -20.78
C LEU A 600 6.13 -31.86 -19.30
N LEU A 601 7.00 -32.73 -18.80
CA LEU A 601 7.72 -32.58 -17.54
C LEU A 601 9.03 -31.86 -17.87
N ALA A 602 9.35 -30.75 -17.22
CA ALA A 602 10.70 -30.22 -17.21
C ALA A 602 11.00 -29.55 -15.87
N LEU A 603 11.89 -30.23 -15.16
CA LEU A 603 12.56 -30.01 -13.88
C LEU A 603 13.05 -28.57 -13.63
N VAL A 604 12.85 -28.10 -12.40
CA VAL A 604 13.76 -27.17 -11.69
C VAL A 604 13.98 -27.79 -10.31
N PRO A 605 15.23 -27.88 -9.81
CA PRO A 605 15.51 -28.60 -8.57
C PRO A 605 14.94 -27.81 -7.38
N PHE A 606 14.11 -28.48 -6.59
CA PHE A 606 13.93 -28.15 -5.19
C PHE A 606 15.13 -28.71 -4.44
N SER A 607 15.92 -27.84 -3.82
CA SER A 607 16.76 -28.22 -2.70
C SER A 607 16.59 -27.15 -1.62
N ASP A 608 16.24 -27.65 -0.45
CA ASP A 608 16.03 -27.00 0.85
C ASP A 608 14.76 -26.17 0.99
N ALA A 609 13.66 -26.90 1.16
CA ALA A 609 12.55 -26.45 1.97
C ALA A 609 13.08 -26.09 3.36
N ALA A 610 13.26 -24.80 3.60
CA ALA A 610 13.30 -24.28 4.95
C ALA A 610 11.99 -24.67 5.63
N GLU A 611 12.11 -25.49 6.66
CA GLU A 611 11.02 -25.91 7.53
C GLU A 611 10.17 -24.69 7.91
N VAL A 612 8.88 -24.73 7.58
CA VAL A 612 7.93 -23.66 7.91
C VAL A 612 7.69 -23.71 9.41
N VAL A 613 8.51 -22.96 10.15
CA VAL A 613 8.28 -22.69 11.56
C VAL A 613 7.06 -21.76 11.64
N LYS A 614 5.94 -22.25 12.18
CA LYS A 614 4.85 -21.40 12.69
C LYS A 614 5.52 -20.33 13.56
N ARG A 615 5.41 -19.04 13.22
CA ARG A 615 5.92 -17.99 14.10
C ARG A 615 4.85 -17.59 15.11
N ALA A 616 5.26 -17.50 16.37
CA ALA A 616 4.48 -16.90 17.44
C ALA A 616 3.92 -15.52 17.07
N THR A 617 2.73 -15.19 17.55
CA THR A 617 2.04 -13.91 17.33
C THR A 617 1.86 -13.16 18.65
N LEU A 618 1.74 -11.82 18.57
CA LEU A 618 1.40 -11.01 19.74
C LEU A 618 -0.01 -11.36 20.22
N THR A 619 -0.15 -11.70 21.51
CA THR A 619 -1.42 -12.11 22.11
C THR A 619 -1.80 -11.20 23.26
N GLN A 620 -3.09 -10.90 23.41
CA GLN A 620 -3.59 -10.16 24.56
C GLN A 620 -3.85 -11.12 25.74
N VAL A 621 -3.35 -10.79 26.92
CA VAL A 621 -3.62 -11.50 28.17
C VAL A 621 -4.70 -10.76 28.94
N ASN A 622 -5.85 -11.40 29.10
CA ASN A 622 -7.02 -10.76 29.73
C ASN A 622 -7.02 -10.86 31.27
N ASN A 623 -6.27 -11.81 31.85
CA ASN A 623 -6.19 -11.98 33.30
C ASN A 623 -4.76 -12.27 33.74
N PHE A 624 -4.07 -11.25 34.25
CA PHE A 624 -2.71 -11.32 34.77
C PHE A 624 -2.63 -10.95 36.27
N GLY A 625 -3.76 -11.05 36.99
CA GLY A 625 -3.86 -10.67 38.39
C GLY A 625 -4.33 -9.22 38.60
N SER A 626 -3.91 -8.60 39.70
CA SER A 626 -4.34 -7.25 40.08
C SER A 626 -3.94 -6.21 39.02
N ASN A 627 -4.91 -5.46 38.51
CA ASN A 627 -4.71 -4.43 37.49
C ASN A 627 -5.32 -3.09 37.92
N PRO A 628 -4.71 -2.39 38.90
CA PRO A 628 -5.28 -1.18 39.49
C PRO A 628 -5.47 -0.04 38.49
N SER A 629 -4.70 0.02 37.40
CA SER A 629 -4.85 1.06 36.39
C SER A 629 -5.75 0.70 35.21
N GLY A 630 -6.14 -0.57 35.05
CA GLY A 630 -6.83 -1.03 33.85
C GLY A 630 -5.95 -1.10 32.59
N ALA A 631 -4.62 -1.14 32.74
CA ALA A 631 -3.70 -1.27 31.60
C ALA A 631 -3.88 -2.63 30.92
N ARG A 632 -3.74 -2.70 29.59
CA ARG A 632 -3.89 -3.96 28.85
C ARG A 632 -2.53 -4.62 28.68
N MET A 633 -2.47 -5.93 28.87
CA MET A 633 -1.24 -6.70 28.69
C MET A 633 -1.27 -7.40 27.34
N TYR A 634 -0.27 -7.14 26.50
CA TYR A 634 0.03 -7.98 25.34
C TYR A 634 1.38 -8.66 25.57
N ILE A 635 1.51 -9.88 25.09
CA ILE A 635 2.70 -10.70 25.28
C ILE A 635 3.08 -11.37 23.97
N TYR A 636 4.39 -11.42 23.73
CA TYR A 636 5.01 -12.16 22.65
C TYR A 636 5.90 -13.24 23.27
N VAL A 637 5.58 -14.49 22.96
CA VAL A 637 6.31 -15.68 23.44
C VAL A 637 6.84 -16.42 22.22
N PRO A 638 8.15 -16.42 21.94
CA PRO A 638 8.71 -17.07 20.76
C PRO A 638 8.53 -18.59 20.80
N ASP A 639 8.51 -19.24 19.63
CA ASP A 639 8.34 -20.71 19.55
C ASP A 639 9.53 -21.47 20.16
N LYS A 640 10.71 -20.85 20.15
CA LYS A 640 11.93 -21.36 20.78
C LYS A 640 12.21 -20.56 22.05
N LEU A 641 11.69 -21.03 23.17
CA LEU A 641 11.87 -20.40 24.48
C LEU A 641 13.03 -21.04 25.24
N GLN A 642 13.88 -20.24 25.91
CA GLN A 642 14.85 -20.79 26.86
C GLN A 642 14.13 -21.51 28.01
N ALA A 643 14.79 -22.47 28.66
CA ALA A 643 14.18 -23.24 29.77
C ALA A 643 13.77 -22.37 30.97
N LYS A 644 14.53 -21.30 31.22
CA LYS A 644 14.19 -20.18 32.11
C LYS A 644 14.35 -18.89 31.30
N PRO A 645 13.31 -18.45 30.57
CA PRO A 645 13.46 -17.35 29.64
C PRO A 645 13.57 -16.01 30.35
N PRO A 646 14.44 -15.10 29.87
CA PRO A 646 14.41 -13.71 30.28
C PRO A 646 13.06 -13.06 29.95
N ILE A 647 12.71 -12.01 30.67
CA ILE A 647 11.51 -11.22 30.41
C ILE A 647 11.92 -9.78 30.13
N VAL A 648 11.50 -9.26 28.98
CA VAL A 648 11.72 -7.86 28.60
C VAL A 648 10.37 -7.15 28.51
N THR A 649 10.22 -6.05 29.24
CA THR A 649 9.01 -5.21 29.17
C THR A 649 9.28 -4.01 28.28
N ALA A 650 8.61 -3.96 27.13
CA ALA A 650 8.80 -2.97 26.08
C ALA A 650 7.66 -1.94 26.08
N ILE A 651 7.92 -0.77 26.67
CA ILE A 651 6.91 0.22 27.04
C ILE A 651 6.83 1.33 25.99
N HIS A 652 5.65 1.50 25.39
CA HIS A 652 5.44 2.42 24.27
C HIS A 652 5.42 3.91 24.68
N TYR A 653 5.60 4.78 23.69
CA TYR A 653 5.52 6.25 23.81
C TYR A 653 4.06 6.76 23.82
N CYS A 654 3.85 8.04 24.13
CA CYS A 654 2.54 8.69 24.00
C CYS A 654 1.98 8.51 22.58
N THR A 655 0.67 8.37 22.40
CA THR A 655 -0.04 8.04 21.15
C THR A 655 0.28 6.67 20.55
N GLY A 656 1.27 5.96 21.11
CA GLY A 656 1.59 4.58 20.77
C GLY A 656 0.58 3.58 21.33
N THR A 657 0.66 2.35 20.81
CA THR A 657 -0.09 1.17 21.25
C THR A 657 0.89 0.01 21.44
N ALA A 658 0.47 -1.05 22.14
CA ALA A 658 1.30 -2.24 22.27
C ALA A 658 1.63 -2.83 20.89
N ASN A 659 0.66 -2.85 19.97
CA ASN A 659 0.87 -3.34 18.61
C ASN A 659 1.83 -2.43 17.80
N ALA A 660 1.74 -1.11 17.94
CA ALA A 660 2.66 -0.19 17.28
C ALA A 660 4.10 -0.37 17.80
N PHE A 661 4.29 -0.56 19.10
CA PHE A 661 5.61 -0.80 19.67
C PHE A 661 6.16 -2.18 19.32
N TYR A 662 5.32 -3.22 19.33
CA TYR A 662 5.66 -4.58 18.87
C TYR A 662 6.14 -4.60 17.42
N THR A 663 5.46 -3.87 16.53
CA THR A 663 5.81 -3.81 15.10
C THR A 663 6.93 -2.82 14.77
N GLY A 664 7.07 -1.75 15.58
CA GLY A 664 8.04 -0.68 15.38
C GLY A 664 9.40 -0.89 16.06
N THR A 665 9.56 -1.94 16.87
CA THR A 665 10.81 -2.22 17.59
C THR A 665 11.35 -3.63 17.30
N PRO A 666 12.66 -3.87 17.40
CA PRO A 666 13.26 -5.15 17.02
C PRO A 666 13.04 -6.28 18.05
N TYR A 667 12.41 -6.01 19.20
CA TYR A 667 12.44 -6.94 20.34
C TYR A 667 11.71 -8.26 20.11
N ALA A 668 10.65 -8.29 19.30
CA ALA A 668 10.00 -9.56 18.93
C ALA A 668 10.93 -10.46 18.11
N ARG A 669 11.64 -9.89 17.13
CA ARG A 669 12.65 -10.60 16.34
C ARG A 669 13.82 -11.08 17.22
N LEU A 670 14.27 -10.23 18.14
CA LEU A 670 15.35 -10.58 19.06
C LEU A 670 14.89 -11.68 20.05
N ALA A 671 13.62 -11.69 20.44
CA ALA A 671 13.01 -12.74 21.24
C ALA A 671 13.01 -14.08 20.50
N ASP A 672 12.68 -14.11 19.20
CA ASP A 672 12.83 -15.33 18.38
C ASP A 672 14.29 -15.83 18.33
N GLN A 673 15.25 -14.91 18.27
CA GLN A 673 16.67 -15.22 18.13
C GLN A 673 17.29 -15.73 19.43
N HIS A 674 16.92 -15.13 20.56
CA HIS A 674 17.55 -15.40 21.85
C HIS A 674 16.64 -16.14 22.84
N GLY A 675 15.38 -16.40 22.49
CA GLY A 675 14.44 -17.20 23.28
C GLY A 675 14.00 -16.55 24.60
N PHE A 676 13.69 -15.25 24.58
CA PHE A 676 13.13 -14.51 25.71
C PHE A 676 11.70 -14.04 25.45
N ILE A 677 10.97 -13.66 26.50
CA ILE A 677 9.59 -13.19 26.42
C ILE A 677 9.57 -11.68 26.34
N VAL A 678 8.68 -11.12 25.51
CA VAL A 678 8.44 -9.67 25.48
C VAL A 678 7.02 -9.33 25.93
N ILE A 679 6.91 -8.49 26.94
CA ILE A 679 5.64 -7.91 27.38
C ILE A 679 5.51 -6.53 26.75
N TYR A 680 4.41 -6.30 26.04
CA TYR A 680 4.02 -5.01 25.48
C TYR A 680 2.80 -4.50 26.23
N PRO A 681 2.99 -3.76 27.34
CA PRO A 681 1.88 -3.18 28.07
C PRO A 681 1.26 -2.04 27.24
N GLU A 682 -0.05 -1.83 27.36
CA GLU A 682 -0.78 -0.77 26.66
C GLU A 682 -1.47 0.16 27.66
N SER A 683 -1.20 1.46 27.54
CA SER A 683 -1.77 2.48 28.43
C SER A 683 -3.30 2.51 28.31
N PRO A 684 -4.02 2.67 29.45
CA PRO A 684 -5.48 2.78 29.47
C PRO A 684 -5.99 4.20 29.17
N TYR A 685 -5.10 5.20 29.09
CA TYR A 685 -5.49 6.62 29.01
C TYR A 685 -5.64 7.11 27.57
N SER A 686 -6.51 8.11 27.38
CA SER A 686 -6.65 8.79 26.09
C SER A 686 -5.33 9.47 25.70
N GLY A 687 -4.92 9.29 24.45
CA GLY A 687 -3.61 9.76 23.97
C GLY A 687 -2.44 8.86 24.35
N GLY A 688 -2.65 7.69 24.99
CA GLY A 688 -1.66 6.62 25.14
C GLY A 688 -0.43 6.95 26.01
N CYS A 689 -0.40 8.09 26.71
CA CYS A 689 0.66 8.40 27.67
C CYS A 689 0.50 7.55 28.94
N TRP A 690 1.61 7.26 29.62
CA TRP A 690 1.63 6.55 30.90
C TRP A 690 1.45 7.54 32.05
N ASP A 691 0.78 7.11 33.11
CA ASP A 691 0.75 7.83 34.38
C ASP A 691 2.13 7.78 35.03
N VAL A 692 2.88 8.86 34.85
CA VAL A 692 4.23 9.09 35.40
C VAL A 692 4.26 10.26 36.40
N SER A 693 3.09 10.77 36.76
CA SER A 693 2.91 12.04 37.47
C SER A 693 2.18 11.90 38.81
N SER A 694 1.43 10.80 39.01
CA SER A 694 0.71 10.55 40.25
C SER A 694 1.61 10.01 41.36
N LYS A 695 1.26 10.27 42.62
CA LYS A 695 1.99 9.68 43.76
C LYS A 695 1.91 8.14 43.76
N ALA A 696 0.78 7.60 43.31
CA ALA A 696 0.50 6.17 43.30
C ALA A 696 1.43 5.40 42.35
N THR A 697 1.70 5.93 41.15
CA THR A 697 2.63 5.31 40.19
C THR A 697 4.09 5.34 40.67
N MET A 698 4.44 6.29 41.54
CA MET A 698 5.79 6.47 42.10
C MET A 698 5.98 5.81 43.47
N THR A 699 5.04 4.98 43.91
CA THR A 699 5.13 4.24 45.16
C THR A 699 5.13 2.74 44.86
N HIS A 700 6.06 1.98 45.43
CA HIS A 700 6.05 0.51 45.34
C HIS A 700 4.71 -0.05 45.86
N GLU A 701 4.04 -0.88 45.06
CA GLU A 701 2.66 -1.36 45.30
C GLU A 701 1.63 -0.23 45.54
N GLY A 702 1.88 0.97 45.02
CA GLY A 702 1.06 2.16 45.25
C GLY A 702 -0.26 2.21 44.48
N GLY A 703 -0.51 1.25 43.58
CA GLY A 703 -1.72 1.20 42.74
C GLY A 703 -1.77 2.23 41.62
N ALA A 704 -1.17 1.93 40.46
CA ALA A 704 -1.31 2.68 39.20
C ALA A 704 -0.65 1.89 38.05
N ASN A 705 -0.25 2.56 36.96
CA ASN A 705 0.39 1.89 35.82
C ASN A 705 1.65 1.11 36.19
N SER A 706 2.55 1.67 37.02
CA SER A 706 3.78 0.97 37.43
C SER A 706 3.47 -0.37 38.12
N ASN A 707 2.47 -0.39 38.99
CA ASN A 707 2.00 -1.60 39.69
C ASN A 707 1.35 -2.60 38.74
N SER A 708 0.49 -2.15 37.82
CA SER A 708 -0.10 -3.02 36.80
C SER A 708 0.98 -3.67 35.92
N ILE A 709 1.99 -2.91 35.48
CA ILE A 709 3.11 -3.43 34.68
C ILE A 709 3.95 -4.44 35.49
N ALA A 710 4.25 -4.15 36.76
CA ALA A 710 4.93 -5.11 37.63
C ALA A 710 4.15 -6.43 37.76
N ASN A 711 2.81 -6.36 37.85
CA ASN A 711 1.97 -7.56 37.90
C ASN A 711 1.95 -8.33 36.57
N MET A 712 2.02 -7.65 35.42
CA MET A 712 2.20 -8.32 34.12
C MET A 712 3.49 -9.13 34.07
N VAL A 713 4.59 -8.58 34.60
CA VAL A 713 5.88 -9.28 34.69
C VAL A 713 5.81 -10.47 35.65
N ARG A 714 5.22 -10.30 36.83
CA ARG A 714 5.02 -11.41 37.79
C ARG A 714 4.17 -12.52 37.20
N TYR A 715 3.12 -12.17 36.45
CA TYR A 715 2.34 -13.14 35.69
C TYR A 715 3.20 -13.89 34.67
N ALA A 716 4.02 -13.19 33.88
CA ALA A 716 4.87 -13.85 32.89
C ALA A 716 5.93 -14.75 33.53
N LEU A 717 6.52 -14.34 34.66
CA LEU A 717 7.43 -15.16 35.46
C LEU A 717 6.76 -16.47 35.89
N ALA A 718 5.56 -16.38 36.47
CA ALA A 718 4.83 -17.54 36.95
C ALA A 718 4.31 -18.45 35.81
N GLN A 719 3.73 -17.87 34.77
CA GLN A 719 3.07 -18.59 33.68
C GLN A 719 4.05 -19.31 32.76
N TYR A 720 5.23 -18.74 32.53
CA TYR A 720 6.19 -19.25 31.55
C TYR A 720 7.52 -19.70 32.17
N ASN A 721 7.55 -19.92 33.49
CA ASN A 721 8.76 -20.30 34.23
C ASN A 721 9.94 -19.35 33.95
N GLY A 722 9.64 -18.05 33.85
CA GLY A 722 10.60 -17.00 33.52
C GLY A 722 11.71 -16.89 34.58
N ASP A 723 12.88 -16.42 34.16
CA ASP A 723 14.03 -16.25 35.05
C ASP A 723 13.88 -14.95 35.89
N PRO A 724 13.66 -15.03 37.21
CA PRO A 724 13.51 -13.84 38.05
C PRO A 724 14.79 -13.00 38.15
N ASP A 725 15.95 -13.57 37.81
CA ASP A 725 17.23 -12.87 37.77
C ASP A 725 17.53 -12.22 36.41
N ARG A 726 16.63 -12.37 35.43
CA ARG A 726 16.78 -11.82 34.07
C ARG A 726 15.50 -11.13 33.59
N VAL A 727 15.08 -10.13 34.36
CA VAL A 727 13.92 -9.29 34.07
C VAL A 727 14.37 -7.87 33.75
N PHE A 728 13.93 -7.34 32.61
CA PHE A 728 14.41 -6.08 32.04
C PHE A 728 13.25 -5.19 31.60
N ALA A 729 13.48 -3.88 31.61
CA ALA A 729 12.52 -2.90 31.12
C ALA A 729 13.16 -1.96 30.10
N LEU A 730 12.39 -1.55 29.12
CA LEU A 730 12.79 -0.51 28.20
C LEU A 730 11.58 0.32 27.77
N GLY A 731 11.83 1.54 27.35
CA GLY A 731 10.78 2.35 26.77
C GLY A 731 11.29 3.61 26.09
N THR A 732 10.38 4.24 25.35
CA THR A 732 10.64 5.48 24.59
C THR A 732 9.69 6.59 25.04
N SER A 733 10.17 7.83 25.15
CA SER A 733 9.37 9.00 25.54
C SER A 733 8.63 8.77 26.87
N SER A 734 7.30 8.87 26.91
CA SER A 734 6.50 8.52 28.12
C SER A 734 6.75 7.10 28.64
N GLY A 735 7.05 6.13 27.76
CA GLY A 735 7.46 4.79 28.17
C GLY A 735 8.86 4.75 28.79
N ALA A 736 9.77 5.63 28.37
CA ALA A 736 11.08 5.81 28.99
C ALA A 736 10.96 6.42 30.40
N MET A 737 10.04 7.39 30.58
CA MET A 737 9.71 7.95 31.89
C MET A 737 9.15 6.88 32.82
N MET A 738 8.22 6.06 32.33
CA MET A 738 7.68 4.91 33.07
C MET A 738 8.77 3.88 33.39
N THR A 739 9.70 3.62 32.48
CA THR A 739 10.84 2.72 32.72
C THR A 739 11.73 3.22 33.86
N ASN A 740 12.02 4.54 33.93
CA ASN A 740 12.73 5.12 35.07
C ASN A 740 11.94 4.96 36.38
N ILE A 741 10.62 5.14 36.36
CA ILE A 741 9.77 4.92 37.54
C ILE A 741 9.79 3.45 37.96
N LEU A 742 9.67 2.50 37.03
CA LEU A 742 9.74 1.06 37.33
C LEU A 742 11.09 0.67 37.93
N ALA A 743 12.19 1.25 37.44
CA ALA A 743 13.52 1.01 38.00
C ALA A 743 13.67 1.54 39.43
N ALA A 744 12.96 2.62 39.78
CA ALA A 744 12.95 3.20 41.13
C ALA A 744 11.99 2.49 42.09
N THR A 745 10.80 2.12 41.60
CA THR A 745 9.70 1.52 42.39
C THR A 745 9.80 0.00 42.51
N TYR A 746 10.25 -0.73 41.50
CA TYR A 746 10.37 -2.20 41.50
C TYR A 746 11.81 -2.70 41.24
N PRO A 747 12.81 -2.23 42.00
CA PRO A 747 14.20 -2.68 41.87
C PRO A 747 14.41 -4.14 42.29
N ASP A 748 13.50 -4.70 43.09
CA ASP A 748 13.43 -6.13 43.40
C ASP A 748 13.14 -6.97 42.15
N LEU A 749 12.33 -6.43 41.24
CA LEU A 749 11.88 -7.10 40.04
C LEU A 749 12.82 -6.90 38.84
N PHE A 750 13.16 -5.66 38.48
CA PHE A 750 13.96 -5.38 37.29
C PHE A 750 15.47 -5.37 37.58
N LYS A 751 16.28 -5.94 36.68
CA LYS A 751 17.75 -6.06 36.85
C LYS A 751 18.56 -5.13 35.95
N ALA A 752 17.98 -4.71 34.82
CA ALA A 752 18.52 -3.65 33.99
C ALA A 752 17.42 -2.95 33.20
N ALA A 753 17.68 -1.72 32.79
CA ALA A 753 16.77 -0.95 31.96
C ALA A 753 17.46 -0.04 30.94
N SER A 754 16.77 0.18 29.82
CA SER A 754 17.17 1.11 28.75
C SER A 754 16.09 2.16 28.52
N VAL A 755 16.44 3.44 28.61
CA VAL A 755 15.49 4.55 28.51
C VAL A 755 15.83 5.45 27.33
N TYR A 756 14.86 5.69 26.44
CA TYR A 756 15.04 6.48 25.23
C TYR A 756 14.23 7.77 25.28
N ALA A 757 14.90 8.93 25.30
CA ALA A 757 14.27 10.26 25.35
C ALA A 757 13.31 10.43 26.55
N GLY A 758 13.79 10.08 27.75
CA GLY A 758 13.03 10.12 29.00
C GLY A 758 13.39 11.28 29.91
N VAL A 759 12.85 11.24 31.13
CA VAL A 759 13.14 12.18 32.22
C VAL A 759 13.49 11.41 33.50
N PRO A 760 14.13 12.03 34.51
CA PRO A 760 14.37 11.39 35.80
C PRO A 760 13.06 10.94 36.45
N ALA A 761 13.09 9.83 37.19
CA ALA A 761 11.95 9.41 38.00
C ALA A 761 11.61 10.51 39.01
N GLY A 762 10.32 10.89 39.08
CA GLY A 762 9.84 11.97 39.95
C GLY A 762 9.81 13.35 39.31
N CYS A 763 10.50 13.55 38.19
CA CYS A 763 10.56 14.86 37.54
C CYS A 763 9.19 15.32 37.01
N PHE A 764 8.39 14.39 36.48
CA PHE A 764 7.05 14.69 35.93
C PHE A 764 5.93 14.75 36.99
N TYR A 765 6.26 14.77 38.29
CA TYR A 765 5.25 14.80 39.35
C TYR A 765 4.34 16.02 39.24
N THR A 766 3.02 15.77 39.31
CA THR A 766 1.98 16.79 39.41
C THR A 766 0.97 16.51 40.52
N GLY A 767 1.03 15.30 41.12
CA GLY A 767 0.03 14.83 42.08
C GLY A 767 -1.25 14.28 41.43
N THR A 768 -1.42 14.43 40.11
CA THR A 768 -2.57 13.94 39.34
C THR A 768 -2.19 12.77 38.44
N VAL A 769 -3.15 11.92 38.08
CA VAL A 769 -2.97 10.79 37.16
C VAL A 769 -2.80 11.32 35.73
N ALA A 770 -1.75 10.88 35.04
CA ALA A 770 -1.43 11.27 33.65
C ALA A 770 -1.39 12.80 33.43
N GLY A 771 -0.91 13.54 34.43
CA GLY A 771 -0.73 14.98 34.41
C GLY A 771 0.51 15.41 33.63
N TRP A 772 0.41 16.56 32.98
CA TRP A 772 1.50 17.17 32.22
C TRP A 772 2.33 18.12 33.08
N ASN A 773 3.67 18.03 33.02
CA ASN A 773 4.59 18.91 33.73
C ASN A 773 5.55 19.59 32.73
N SER A 774 5.22 20.81 32.30
CA SER A 774 6.03 21.58 31.35
C SER A 774 7.41 21.94 31.89
N THR A 775 7.55 22.18 33.19
CA THR A 775 8.84 22.50 33.81
C THR A 775 9.83 21.34 33.62
N CYS A 776 9.38 20.11 33.86
CA CYS A 776 10.19 18.93 33.61
C CYS A 776 10.41 18.68 32.10
N ALA A 777 9.34 18.73 31.29
CA ALA A 777 9.43 18.51 29.85
C ALA A 777 10.45 19.45 29.16
N ASN A 778 10.46 20.72 29.57
CA ASN A 778 11.37 21.75 29.06
C ASN A 778 12.77 21.70 29.70
N GLY A 779 13.06 20.71 30.54
CA GLY A 779 14.37 20.54 31.16
C GLY A 779 14.71 21.59 32.21
N GLN A 780 13.70 22.24 32.79
CA GLN A 780 13.85 23.31 33.78
C GLN A 780 13.85 22.77 35.22
N SER A 781 13.40 21.53 35.43
CA SER A 781 13.53 20.82 36.70
C SER A 781 14.98 20.34 36.89
N VAL A 782 15.82 21.21 37.46
CA VAL A 782 17.24 20.92 37.72
C VAL A 782 17.45 20.73 39.21
N ALA A 783 18.11 19.64 39.61
CA ALA A 783 18.43 19.37 41.01
C ALA A 783 19.86 18.84 41.19
N SER A 784 20.29 18.75 42.45
CA SER A 784 21.56 18.11 42.79
C SER A 784 21.49 16.60 42.61
N GLN A 785 22.64 15.97 42.43
CA GLN A 785 22.76 14.51 42.36
C GLN A 785 22.12 13.83 43.57
N ASP A 786 22.40 14.32 44.79
CA ASP A 786 21.83 13.76 46.02
C ASP A 786 20.31 13.92 46.10
N ALA A 787 19.77 15.06 45.65
CA ALA A 787 18.33 15.28 45.64
C ALA A 787 17.63 14.29 44.70
N TRP A 788 18.13 14.16 43.47
CA TRP A 788 17.57 13.21 42.51
C TRP A 788 17.69 11.75 42.95
N ALA A 789 18.83 11.39 43.56
CA ALA A 789 19.03 10.05 44.10
C ALA A 789 18.02 9.74 45.22
N ARG A 790 17.83 10.66 46.17
CA ARG A 790 16.81 10.52 47.21
C ARG A 790 15.41 10.36 46.62
N THR A 791 15.04 11.16 45.62
CA THR A 791 13.74 11.02 44.93
C THR A 791 13.51 9.61 44.39
N ALA A 792 14.52 8.96 43.80
CA ALA A 792 14.39 7.58 43.32
C ALA A 792 14.40 6.55 44.47
N LEU A 793 15.20 6.77 45.51
CA LEU A 793 15.28 5.89 46.67
C LEU A 793 13.96 5.87 47.48
N ASP A 794 13.33 7.03 47.64
CA ASP A 794 12.09 7.22 48.39
C ASP A 794 10.86 6.57 47.73
N MET A 795 10.96 6.13 46.46
CA MET A 795 9.89 5.39 45.77
C MET A 795 9.72 3.95 46.27
N TYR A 796 10.76 3.39 46.92
CA TYR A 796 10.68 2.14 47.69
C TYR A 796 11.48 2.26 48.99
N PRO A 797 10.91 2.92 50.02
CA PRO A 797 11.59 3.15 51.29
C PRO A 797 11.99 1.83 51.95
N GLY A 798 13.25 1.73 52.38
CA GLY A 798 13.78 0.55 53.07
C GLY A 798 14.34 -0.56 52.17
N TYR A 799 14.26 -0.43 50.84
CA TYR A 799 14.91 -1.38 49.93
C TYR A 799 16.44 -1.20 49.94
N THR A 800 17.17 -2.27 50.33
CA THR A 800 18.64 -2.30 50.43
C THR A 800 19.33 -3.17 49.37
N GLY A 801 18.56 -3.79 48.47
CA GLY A 801 19.08 -4.65 47.41
C GLY A 801 19.71 -3.88 46.24
N ALA A 802 20.22 -4.63 45.26
CA ALA A 802 20.77 -4.06 44.05
C ALA A 802 19.67 -3.44 43.17
N ARG A 803 19.89 -2.22 42.67
CA ARG A 803 18.98 -1.55 41.75
C ARG A 803 19.32 -1.85 40.28
N PRO A 804 18.34 -1.77 39.36
CA PRO A 804 18.56 -2.14 37.97
C PRO A 804 19.63 -1.28 37.31
N ARG A 805 20.54 -1.89 36.55
CA ARG A 805 21.55 -1.15 35.77
C ARG A 805 20.89 -0.30 34.70
N MET A 806 21.34 0.94 34.52
CA MET A 806 20.66 1.92 33.67
C MET A 806 21.47 2.32 32.43
N MET A 807 20.82 2.24 31.26
CA MET A 807 21.32 2.77 30.00
C MET A 807 20.40 3.91 29.52
N ILE A 808 20.94 5.12 29.40
CA ILE A 808 20.18 6.34 29.13
C ILE A 808 20.49 6.85 27.73
N TYR A 809 19.50 7.00 26.86
CA TYR A 809 19.65 7.57 25.52
C TYR A 809 18.90 8.91 25.40
N HIS A 810 19.55 9.93 24.83
CA HIS A 810 18.90 11.21 24.53
C HIS A 810 19.49 11.89 23.30
N GLY A 811 18.67 12.67 22.59
CA GLY A 811 19.09 13.44 21.42
C GLY A 811 19.33 14.92 21.73
N SER A 812 20.33 15.54 21.11
CA SER A 812 20.67 16.95 21.33
C SER A 812 19.70 17.93 20.66
N ALA A 813 18.85 17.47 19.74
CA ALA A 813 17.84 18.26 19.04
C ALA A 813 16.41 17.86 19.46
N ASP A 814 16.26 17.27 20.66
CA ASP A 814 14.96 16.92 21.21
C ASP A 814 14.21 18.18 21.69
N THR A 815 13.09 18.49 21.03
CA THR A 815 12.22 19.62 21.37
C THR A 815 10.96 19.22 22.14
N THR A 816 10.76 17.92 22.37
CA THR A 816 9.60 17.40 23.13
C THR A 816 9.97 17.19 24.59
N ILE A 817 11.10 16.53 24.82
CA ILE A 817 11.72 16.36 26.14
C ILE A 817 13.12 16.91 26.05
N TYR A 818 13.31 18.11 26.57
CA TYR A 818 14.51 18.90 26.30
C TYR A 818 15.79 18.17 26.73
N PRO A 819 16.91 18.39 26.02
CA PRO A 819 18.12 17.58 26.22
C PRO A 819 18.72 17.69 27.62
N GLN A 820 18.39 18.72 28.40
CA GLN A 820 18.80 18.84 29.80
C GLN A 820 18.31 17.65 30.66
N ASN A 821 17.20 17.01 30.29
CA ASN A 821 16.69 15.83 30.99
C ASN A 821 17.65 14.63 30.94
N PHE A 822 18.52 14.56 29.93
CA PHE A 822 19.61 13.58 29.88
C PHE A 822 20.56 13.73 31.07
N ASN A 823 20.99 14.98 31.31
CA ASN A 823 21.91 15.33 32.38
C ASN A 823 21.27 15.05 33.75
N GLU A 824 20.00 15.43 33.94
CA GLU A 824 19.29 15.18 35.20
C GLU A 824 19.08 13.68 35.45
N THR A 825 18.80 12.89 34.41
CA THR A 825 18.63 11.43 34.53
C THR A 825 19.95 10.76 34.89
N LEU A 826 21.06 11.19 34.28
CA LEU A 826 22.39 10.71 34.65
C LEU A 826 22.78 11.12 36.07
N LYS A 827 22.47 12.34 36.52
CA LYS A 827 22.66 12.75 37.92
C LYS A 827 21.90 11.83 38.87
N GLN A 828 20.63 11.55 38.59
CA GLN A 828 19.80 10.66 39.42
C GLN A 828 20.48 9.31 39.62
N TRP A 829 20.80 8.63 38.53
CA TRP A 829 21.34 7.27 38.61
C TRP A 829 22.81 7.23 39.03
N ALA A 830 23.60 8.26 38.73
CA ALA A 830 24.95 8.37 39.27
C ALA A 830 24.91 8.46 40.80
N GLY A 831 24.02 9.28 41.35
CA GLY A 831 23.82 9.38 42.79
C GLY A 831 23.32 8.09 43.43
N VAL A 832 22.37 7.40 42.78
CA VAL A 832 21.88 6.08 43.25
C VAL A 832 22.99 5.03 43.32
N PHE A 833 23.92 5.02 42.35
CA PHE A 833 25.03 4.06 42.32
C PHE A 833 26.33 4.54 42.97
N GLY A 834 26.35 5.76 43.53
CA GLY A 834 27.55 6.33 44.16
C GLY A 834 28.64 6.78 43.18
N TYR A 835 28.32 6.99 41.90
CA TYR A 835 29.24 7.58 40.92
C TYR A 835 29.21 9.11 40.98
N THR A 836 30.24 9.78 40.46
CA THR A 836 30.26 11.23 40.30
C THR A 836 29.79 11.62 38.90
N TYR A 837 28.64 12.28 38.77
CA TYR A 837 28.05 12.67 37.48
C TYR A 837 28.99 13.49 36.55
N GLY A 838 29.91 14.29 37.09
CA GLY A 838 30.86 15.04 36.26
C GLY A 838 32.07 14.24 35.76
N GLN A 839 32.21 12.98 36.13
CA GLN A 839 33.44 12.18 35.93
C GLN A 839 33.12 10.79 35.36
N PRO A 840 32.73 10.67 34.08
CA PRO A 840 32.61 9.37 33.43
C PRO A 840 33.99 8.68 33.36
N GLN A 841 34.04 7.39 33.65
CA GLN A 841 35.25 6.57 33.55
C GLN A 841 35.73 6.46 32.10
N GLN A 842 34.81 6.40 31.14
CA GLN A 842 35.12 6.36 29.71
C GLN A 842 34.13 7.22 28.92
N THR A 843 34.62 7.87 27.87
CA THR A 843 33.80 8.54 26.87
C THR A 843 34.19 8.02 25.49
N ILE A 844 33.23 7.42 24.81
CA ILE A 844 33.45 6.67 23.56
C ILE A 844 32.60 7.34 22.47
N PRO A 845 33.20 8.05 21.52
CA PRO A 845 32.46 8.66 20.41
C PRO A 845 31.93 7.59 19.45
N ASN A 846 30.85 7.92 18.75
CA ASN A 846 30.17 7.06 17.77
C ASN A 846 29.73 5.69 18.31
N SER A 847 29.39 5.62 19.59
CA SER A 847 28.97 4.40 20.29
C SER A 847 27.63 4.64 21.01
N PRO A 848 26.67 3.70 20.96
CA PRO A 848 26.72 2.38 20.29
C PRO A 848 26.68 2.46 18.74
N ALA A 849 26.34 3.60 18.17
CA ALA A 849 26.49 3.91 16.74
C ALA A 849 26.61 5.42 16.55
N ALA A 850 27.18 5.89 15.42
CA ALA A 850 27.11 7.31 15.07
C ALA A 850 25.63 7.76 14.91
N PRO A 851 25.23 8.95 15.39
CA PRO A 851 26.03 10.04 15.94
C PRO A 851 26.04 10.10 17.50
N PHE A 852 25.98 8.96 18.19
CA PHE A 852 25.97 8.92 19.66
C PHE A 852 27.36 8.96 20.28
N THR A 853 27.49 9.69 21.39
CA THR A 853 28.65 9.60 22.29
C THR A 853 28.24 8.87 23.56
N LYS A 854 28.92 7.77 23.86
CA LYS A 854 28.68 6.92 25.04
C LYS A 854 29.55 7.37 26.21
N TYR A 855 28.93 7.65 27.35
CA TYR A 855 29.55 8.00 28.63
C TYR A 855 29.34 6.83 29.60
N VAL A 856 30.43 6.19 30.02
CA VAL A 856 30.40 5.06 30.96
C VAL A 856 30.83 5.56 32.33
N TYR A 857 29.93 5.53 33.31
CA TYR A 857 30.24 5.90 34.70
C TYR A 857 30.72 4.72 35.54
N GLY A 858 30.29 3.52 35.16
CA GLY A 858 30.65 2.27 35.79
C GLY A 858 29.80 1.12 35.24
N PRO A 859 29.86 -0.08 35.83
CA PRO A 859 29.14 -1.26 35.34
C PRO A 859 27.60 -1.10 35.38
N ASN A 860 27.09 -0.15 36.17
CA ASN A 860 25.66 0.02 36.40
C ASN A 860 25.05 1.26 35.73
N LEU A 861 25.86 2.12 35.09
CA LEU A 861 25.35 3.36 34.47
C LEU A 861 26.11 3.74 33.20
N VAL A 862 25.36 3.83 32.11
CA VAL A 862 25.82 4.28 30.80
C VAL A 862 24.85 5.35 30.27
N GLY A 863 25.38 6.46 29.75
CA GLY A 863 24.64 7.44 28.97
C GLY A 863 25.08 7.42 27.51
N ALA A 864 24.17 7.64 26.56
CA ALA A 864 24.44 7.75 25.14
C ALA A 864 23.73 9.01 24.60
N TYR A 865 24.52 10.01 24.20
CA TYR A 865 24.00 11.30 23.76
C TYR A 865 24.20 11.50 22.26
N GLY A 866 23.10 11.64 21.51
CA GLY A 866 23.10 11.74 20.05
C GLY A 866 23.18 13.17 19.57
N SER A 867 24.27 13.55 18.90
CA SER A 867 24.41 14.89 18.30
C SER A 867 23.51 15.03 17.06
N GLY A 868 22.66 16.05 17.04
CA GLY A 868 21.68 16.30 15.97
C GLY A 868 20.50 15.33 15.95
N VAL A 869 20.38 14.47 16.96
CA VAL A 869 19.29 13.49 17.07
C VAL A 869 18.07 14.15 17.72
N SER A 870 16.89 13.95 17.14
CA SER A 870 15.62 14.48 17.64
C SER A 870 15.01 13.59 18.74
N HIS A 871 13.78 13.91 19.18
CA HIS A 871 13.04 13.10 20.18
C HIS A 871 12.84 11.64 19.76
N ASN A 872 12.72 11.38 18.46
CA ASN A 872 12.39 10.06 17.92
C ASN A 872 13.66 9.21 17.77
N ILE A 873 14.22 8.78 18.90
CA ILE A 873 15.40 7.91 18.94
C ILE A 873 14.98 6.48 18.57
N ALA A 874 15.58 5.94 17.51
CA ALA A 874 15.38 4.54 17.14
C ALA A 874 15.94 3.61 18.23
N ALA A 875 15.15 2.63 18.64
CA ALA A 875 15.55 1.61 19.61
C ALA A 875 16.75 0.81 19.10
N ASN A 876 17.85 0.81 19.86
CA ASN A 876 19.05 0.04 19.54
C ASN A 876 18.99 -1.34 20.19
N GLY A 877 18.18 -2.22 19.60
CA GLY A 877 17.89 -3.53 20.17
C GLY A 877 19.12 -4.39 20.43
N ASP A 878 20.14 -4.34 19.56
CA ASP A 878 21.36 -5.14 19.75
C ASP A 878 22.17 -4.64 20.96
N ALA A 879 22.31 -3.32 21.11
CA ALA A 879 22.94 -2.72 22.29
C ALA A 879 22.14 -2.98 23.57
N ASP A 880 20.80 -3.03 23.49
CA ASP A 880 19.94 -3.39 24.62
C ASP A 880 20.12 -4.86 25.01
N MET A 881 20.21 -5.79 24.05
CA MET A 881 20.46 -7.20 24.36
C MET A 881 21.83 -7.43 24.97
N GLU A 882 22.85 -6.71 24.51
CA GLU A 882 24.19 -6.71 25.11
C GLU A 882 24.12 -6.16 26.55
N TRP A 883 23.45 -5.02 26.75
CA TRP A 883 23.28 -4.42 28.07
C TRP A 883 22.55 -5.35 29.05
N PHE A 884 21.51 -6.05 28.58
CA PHE A 884 20.75 -7.02 29.37
C PHE A 884 21.46 -8.37 29.54
N GLY A 885 22.54 -8.64 28.80
CA GLY A 885 23.22 -9.94 28.84
C GLY A 885 22.37 -11.07 28.27
N ILE A 886 21.61 -10.81 27.19
CA ILE A 886 20.75 -11.78 26.50
C ILE A 886 21.47 -12.42 25.29
N THR A 887 22.73 -12.10 25.05
CA THR A 887 23.54 -12.67 23.97
C THR A 887 23.94 -14.12 24.25
N GLY A 888 23.37 -15.08 23.52
CA GLY A 888 23.68 -16.53 23.62
C GLY A 888 23.75 -17.26 22.27
N SER A 889 24.93 -17.83 21.98
CA SER A 889 25.35 -18.88 21.03
C SER A 889 25.14 -18.75 19.50
N THR A 890 26.15 -18.20 18.80
CA THR A 890 26.65 -18.67 17.48
C THR A 890 28.19 -18.53 17.40
N THR A 891 28.92 -19.04 18.38
CA THR A 891 30.38 -19.19 18.25
C THR A 891 30.80 -20.49 18.94
N PRO A 892 31.48 -21.43 18.24
CA PRO A 892 32.06 -22.59 18.90
C PRO A 892 33.07 -22.12 19.96
N ALA A 893 33.00 -22.72 21.14
CA ALA A 893 33.99 -22.54 22.19
C ALA A 893 35.40 -22.79 21.62
N PRO A 894 36.40 -21.94 21.92
CA PRO A 894 37.78 -22.26 21.58
C PRO A 894 38.21 -23.46 22.42
N THR A 895 38.59 -24.54 21.73
CA THR A 895 39.21 -25.73 22.30
C THR A 895 40.50 -25.33 23.05
N PRO A 896 40.77 -25.88 24.24
CA PRO A 896 41.93 -25.49 25.04
C PRO A 896 43.20 -26.04 24.40
N SER A 897 44.12 -25.15 23.98
CA SER A 897 45.49 -25.54 23.68
C SER A 897 46.36 -25.31 24.91
N SER A 898 46.97 -26.41 25.34
CA SER A 898 47.84 -26.53 26.48
C SER A 898 49.28 -26.10 26.17
N THR A 899 49.98 -25.80 27.26
CA THR A 899 51.44 -25.87 27.52
C THR A 899 52.31 -24.64 27.20
N PRO A 900 53.38 -24.42 28.00
CA PRO A 900 53.53 -23.19 28.76
C PRO A 900 54.89 -22.51 28.53
N SER A 901 54.99 -21.22 28.76
CA SER A 901 56.29 -20.58 28.95
C SER A 901 56.22 -19.53 30.03
N THR A 902 56.66 -19.97 31.21
CA THR A 902 57.15 -19.20 32.34
C THR A 902 58.21 -18.18 31.92
N SER A 903 58.04 -16.93 32.35
CA SER A 903 59.12 -16.15 32.95
C SER A 903 58.55 -15.10 33.89
N SER A 904 58.93 -15.25 35.15
CA SER A 904 58.57 -14.49 36.33
C SER A 904 59.26 -13.12 36.44
N SER A 905 58.55 -12.20 37.10
CA SER A 905 59.04 -11.20 38.08
C SER A 905 60.12 -10.20 37.67
N SER A 906 59.88 -8.90 37.87
CA SER A 906 60.04 -8.20 39.16
C SER A 906 59.99 -6.67 39.00
N ALA A 907 59.84 -6.01 40.15
CA ALA A 907 60.12 -4.59 40.45
C ALA A 907 58.95 -3.58 40.33
N ALA A 908 58.27 -3.43 41.47
CA ALA A 908 57.83 -2.14 42.01
C ALA A 908 58.83 -1.72 43.12
N PRO A 909 58.61 -0.66 43.92
CA PRO A 909 58.31 0.75 43.62
C PRO A 909 59.17 1.70 44.52
N THR A 910 59.30 3.01 44.23
CA THR A 910 59.48 4.02 45.31
C THR A 910 59.18 5.45 44.83
N SER A 911 58.17 6.10 45.41
CA SER A 911 58.26 7.45 46.02
C SER A 911 56.92 7.84 46.68
N THR A 912 56.81 7.54 47.96
CA THR A 912 56.32 8.36 49.09
C THR A 912 56.15 9.88 48.81
N ARG A 913 55.28 10.68 49.46
CA ARG A 913 54.23 10.55 50.50
C ARG A 913 53.57 11.94 50.66
N THR A 914 52.30 11.99 51.10
CA THR A 914 51.65 13.02 51.96
C THR A 914 51.80 14.52 51.68
N THR A 915 50.69 15.28 51.59
CA THR A 915 50.07 16.04 52.71
C THR A 915 48.98 17.02 52.23
N SER A 916 47.89 17.08 52.99
CA SER A 916 47.06 18.26 53.36
C SER A 916 46.59 19.25 52.28
N ALA A 917 45.27 19.31 52.13
CA ALA A 917 44.54 20.40 51.52
C ALA A 917 44.65 21.69 52.37
N SER A 918 44.98 22.80 51.70
CA SER A 918 44.73 24.16 52.16
C SER A 918 43.97 24.92 51.06
N SER A 919 42.84 25.50 51.44
CA SER A 919 41.96 26.35 50.63
C SER A 919 42.67 27.60 50.08
N PRO A 920 42.27 28.14 48.92
CA PRO A 920 42.48 29.55 48.61
C PRO A 920 41.18 30.35 48.57
N ASP A 921 41.26 31.54 49.19
CA ASP A 921 40.31 32.64 49.28
C ASP A 921 40.00 33.28 47.90
N PRO A 922 38.74 33.69 47.56
CA PRO A 922 38.37 34.18 46.24
C PRO A 922 38.26 35.71 46.19
N SER A 923 39.36 36.42 45.94
CA SER A 923 39.36 37.90 45.84
C SER A 923 39.74 38.47 44.46
N GLY A 924 39.70 37.66 43.40
CA GLY A 924 40.01 38.12 42.03
C GLY A 924 39.27 37.44 40.88
N CYS A 925 38.27 36.59 41.18
CA CYS A 925 37.58 35.83 40.14
C CYS A 925 36.35 36.58 39.59
N ALA A 926 36.28 36.70 38.26
CA ALA A 926 35.14 37.22 37.51
C ALA A 926 34.41 36.06 36.81
N ALA A 927 33.13 35.90 37.12
CA ALA A 927 32.28 34.82 36.66
C ALA A 927 31.72 35.15 35.25
N PRO A 928 31.78 34.23 34.27
CA PRO A 928 31.34 34.47 32.89
C PRO A 928 29.81 34.69 32.79
N ARG A 929 29.31 35.17 31.65
CA ARG A 929 27.86 35.32 31.43
C ARG A 929 27.11 34.05 31.81
N TRP A 930 25.99 34.20 32.52
CA TRP A 930 25.13 33.13 33.03
C TRP A 930 25.66 32.30 34.19
N SER A 931 26.85 32.60 34.72
CA SER A 931 27.33 31.96 35.95
C SER A 931 26.74 32.60 37.21
N GLN A 932 26.68 31.82 38.29
CA GLN A 932 26.23 32.31 39.60
C GLN A 932 27.25 33.31 40.16
N CYS A 933 26.76 34.40 40.72
CA CYS A 933 27.58 35.47 41.29
C CYS A 933 27.20 35.82 42.73
N ALA A 934 26.05 35.35 43.23
CA ALA A 934 25.71 35.43 44.65
C ALA A 934 24.61 34.41 45.02
N GLY A 935 24.29 34.35 46.31
CA GLY A 935 23.30 33.43 46.90
C GLY A 935 23.77 32.90 48.24
N ASN A 936 22.83 32.62 49.15
CA ASN A 936 23.12 32.01 50.45
C ASN A 936 23.89 30.69 50.29
N GLY A 937 25.06 30.59 50.91
CA GLY A 937 25.95 29.42 50.81
C GLY A 937 26.84 29.38 49.57
N TYR A 938 26.77 30.37 48.66
CA TYR A 938 27.64 30.43 47.49
C TYR A 938 29.06 30.92 47.83
N THR A 939 30.06 30.08 47.58
CA THR A 939 31.50 30.34 47.85
C THR A 939 32.32 30.65 46.59
N GLY A 940 31.66 30.69 45.41
CA GLY A 940 32.32 30.97 44.14
C GLY A 940 32.51 32.47 43.85
N CYS A 941 32.80 32.78 42.59
CA CYS A 941 33.20 34.11 42.14
C CYS A 941 32.05 35.12 42.24
N LYS A 942 32.23 36.20 43.03
CA LYS A 942 31.15 37.17 43.33
C LYS A 942 31.07 38.35 42.35
N SER A 943 32.05 38.50 41.48
CA SER A 943 32.08 39.55 40.45
C SER A 943 31.79 38.95 39.07
N CYS A 944 31.15 39.69 38.17
CA CYS A 944 30.84 39.23 36.81
C CYS A 944 31.88 39.75 35.82
N ALA A 945 32.22 38.95 34.80
CA ALA A 945 33.06 39.39 33.70
C ALA A 945 32.36 40.51 32.92
N SER A 946 33.07 41.61 32.63
CA SER A 946 32.53 42.72 31.83
C SER A 946 32.04 42.22 30.46
N PRO A 947 30.86 42.66 29.96
CA PRO A 947 30.01 43.76 30.43
C PRO A 947 28.88 43.37 31.41
N TYR A 948 28.90 42.15 31.95
CA TYR A 948 27.76 41.59 32.69
C TYR A 948 27.69 42.05 34.13
N LYS A 949 26.48 42.12 34.70
CA LYS A 949 26.25 42.51 36.09
C LYS A 949 25.56 41.39 36.86
N CYS A 950 25.92 41.25 38.13
CA CYS A 950 25.29 40.27 39.02
C CYS A 950 23.86 40.71 39.32
N THR A 951 22.88 39.97 38.79
CA THR A 951 21.46 40.25 38.95
C THR A 951 20.88 39.28 39.97
N PHE A 952 20.26 39.83 41.01
CA PHE A 952 19.59 39.04 42.04
C PHE A 952 18.37 38.33 41.48
N VAL A 953 18.23 37.03 41.77
CA VAL A 953 17.06 36.24 41.37
C VAL A 953 16.28 35.81 42.61
N ASN A 954 16.96 35.26 43.63
CA ASN A 954 16.39 34.96 44.94
C ASN A 954 17.50 34.83 45.99
N ASP A 955 17.12 34.60 47.25
CA ASP A 955 18.04 34.55 48.40
C ASP A 955 19.18 33.51 48.26
N TRP A 956 19.02 32.50 47.42
CA TRP A 956 19.98 31.41 47.21
C TRP A 956 20.71 31.51 45.87
N TYR A 957 20.30 32.43 44.98
CA TYR A 957 20.82 32.48 43.62
C TYR A 957 20.74 33.88 42.98
N SER A 958 21.89 34.35 42.50
CA SER A 958 22.05 35.54 41.64
C SER A 958 22.97 35.21 40.47
N GLN A 959 22.71 35.77 39.30
CA GLN A 959 23.39 35.39 38.05
C GLN A 959 24.00 36.58 37.31
N CYS A 960 25.12 36.37 36.62
CA CYS A 960 25.72 37.35 35.71
C CYS A 960 24.91 37.49 34.42
N LEU A 961 24.27 38.65 34.20
CA LEU A 961 23.46 38.96 33.02
C LEU A 961 23.99 40.13 32.20
#